data_AF-A0A840HUV5-F1
#
_entry.id   AF-A0A840HUV5-F1
#
_cell.length_a   1.000
_cell.length_b   1.000
_cell.length_c   1.000
_cell.angle_alpha   90.00
_cell.angle_beta   90.00
_cell.angle_gamma   90.00
#
_symmetry.space_group_name_H-M   'P 1'
#
loop_
_entity.id
_entity.type
_entity.pdbx_description
1 polymer ?
#
loop_
_entity_poly.entity_id
_entity_poly.type
_entity_poly.pdbx_seq_one_letter_code
_entity_poly.pdbx_strand_id
1 'polypeptide(L)'
;MKKMSNFAGQKAVRGWLTSFLAGAALVLSSCGGEGSEGGGGSPAPTPTTSQLYTVPAQEALSIADVEQVLANSAAEALARNLPAVIAVTDRVGNVLAVFRMPGAAATATASAAPNGVNMDVQNVSFPAEAGAIAKAITGAYLSSGGNAFSTRTASMILQEHFPPAPGTVGLESGPLFGVQFSQLPCSDLATRYISSGAGALIGPKRSPLGLAGDPGGFPLYKNGVLVGGIGVMADGDYGIDRNVTDVDSDAEEFIALAGTLGFEAPETIRANHITVDGTSLRYSDASYSGLTSNGNASYAATSGSLVAVTGYFGSPAPAIAAGTPYGSEASGVRASTSAEFGDRDAFVLTDGMGSNRYPIRAGTDAVAQPLSAAEVRAVLEEAFGVMGRARAQIRQPLDSRAQVSISIVDTNGAVLGIIRSPDAPIFGIDVSLQKARTAAFFSGPNAASDLLANPSSDVQGFVQATRTFLDDQTALTGTYAFSDRAGGNLSRPYFPDGEVGQPHGPLSRPIAQFNPFSTGLQSALIIGNLGAHLDYVAGASATDTPQACTATPGQNRLANGIQIFPGSVPIYRGNQLVGAIGVSGDGIDQDDMISFLGTHEGGIRVGDIGNAPMGIRADQIVVDVGAGVRLRYINCPFAPFIGTSQQNVCEGL
;
A
#
# COMPACT_ATOMS: atom_id res chain seq x y z
N MET A 1 -5.34 -43.29 47.77
CA MET A 1 -5.19 -42.93 49.21
C MET A 1 -5.45 -41.44 49.34
N LYS A 2 -6.68 -41.02 49.72
CA LYS A 2 -7.06 -40.45 51.05
C LYS A 2 -6.22 -39.19 51.39
N LYS A 3 -6.77 -37.98 51.58
CA LYS A 3 -7.98 -37.61 52.35
C LYS A 3 -8.69 -36.35 51.83
N MET A 4 -10.02 -36.40 51.94
CA MET A 4 -10.98 -35.29 51.94
C MET A 4 -11.03 -34.60 53.31
N SER A 5 -11.54 -33.36 53.35
CA SER A 5 -12.48 -32.91 54.39
C SER A 5 -13.33 -31.73 53.89
N ASN A 6 -14.65 -31.97 53.84
CA ASN A 6 -15.76 -31.05 53.62
C ASN A 6 -15.95 -30.09 54.81
N PHE A 7 -16.64 -28.96 54.60
CA PHE A 7 -17.81 -28.59 55.42
C PHE A 7 -18.76 -27.67 54.65
N ALA A 8 -20.03 -28.06 54.63
CA ALA A 8 -21.18 -27.31 54.14
C ALA A 8 -21.89 -26.58 55.30
N GLY A 9 -22.63 -25.51 55.02
CA GLY A 9 -23.50 -24.87 56.01
C GLY A 9 -24.38 -23.77 55.43
N GLN A 10 -25.63 -24.12 55.16
CA GLN A 10 -26.69 -23.28 54.60
C GLN A 10 -27.40 -22.41 55.67
N LYS A 11 -27.92 -21.27 55.19
CA LYS A 11 -29.25 -20.67 55.46
C LYS A 11 -29.49 -19.74 56.68
N ALA A 12 -30.10 -18.60 56.29
CA ALA A 12 -31.31 -17.96 56.83
C ALA A 12 -31.14 -16.91 57.95
N VAL A 13 -31.93 -15.83 58.09
CA VAL A 13 -33.05 -15.17 57.35
C VAL A 13 -33.40 -13.89 58.16
N ARG A 14 -34.08 -12.92 57.51
CA ARG A 14 -34.92 -11.81 58.05
C ARG A 14 -34.20 -10.58 58.63
N GLY A 15 -34.65 -9.36 58.40
CA GLY A 15 -35.87 -8.81 57.75
C GLY A 15 -35.68 -7.30 57.56
N TRP A 16 -36.60 -6.50 57.05
CA TRP A 16 -37.99 -6.70 56.62
C TRP A 16 -38.40 -5.42 55.86
N LEU A 17 -39.15 -5.59 54.75
CA LEU A 17 -40.34 -4.86 54.30
C LEU A 17 -40.32 -3.32 54.08
N THR A 18 -40.97 -2.70 53.08
CA THR A 18 -41.70 -3.06 51.82
C THR A 18 -42.44 -1.80 51.32
N SER A 19 -42.97 -1.88 50.07
CA SER A 19 -44.25 -1.29 49.60
C SER A 19 -44.19 0.11 48.96
N PHE A 20 -44.84 0.44 47.83
CA PHE A 20 -45.76 -0.30 46.93
C PHE A 20 -46.14 0.60 45.71
N LEU A 21 -46.55 -0.05 44.59
CA LEU A 21 -47.57 0.34 43.56
C LEU A 21 -47.38 1.67 42.79
N ALA A 22 -47.88 1.92 41.57
CA ALA A 22 -48.40 1.22 40.38
C ALA A 22 -49.00 2.34 39.49
N GLY A 23 -49.20 2.10 38.19
CA GLY A 23 -50.19 2.86 37.42
C GLY A 23 -49.79 3.22 35.99
N ALA A 24 -50.48 2.62 35.04
CA ALA A 24 -50.41 2.88 33.62
C ALA A 24 -51.41 3.96 33.16
N ALA A 25 -51.17 4.46 31.93
CA ALA A 25 -52.13 4.94 30.92
C ALA A 25 -52.53 6.43 30.87
N LEU A 26 -53.02 6.79 29.66
CA LEU A 26 -53.62 8.03 29.11
C LEU A 26 -52.65 8.91 28.26
N VAL A 27 -52.91 9.34 27.01
CA VAL A 27 -54.05 9.31 26.06
C VAL A 27 -53.54 9.52 24.62
N LEU A 28 -54.19 8.87 23.65
CA LEU A 28 -54.21 9.17 22.21
C LEU A 28 -55.49 9.97 21.86
N SER A 29 -55.37 11.05 21.07
CA SER A 29 -56.37 11.60 20.12
C SER A 29 -55.75 12.88 19.48
N SER A 30 -55.80 13.20 18.19
CA SER A 30 -56.88 13.10 17.18
C SER A 30 -56.27 13.06 15.74
N CYS A 31 -56.73 12.20 14.80
CA CYS A 31 -57.76 12.43 13.74
C CYS A 31 -57.50 13.66 12.83
N GLY A 32 -57.59 13.63 11.49
CA GLY A 32 -58.07 12.66 10.49
C GLY A 32 -57.60 13.10 9.07
N GLY A 33 -57.91 12.46 7.95
CA GLY A 33 -58.94 11.45 7.68
C GLY A 33 -58.74 10.66 6.37
N GLU A 34 -59.72 9.81 6.08
CA GLU A 34 -59.78 8.81 5.02
C GLU A 34 -60.31 9.33 3.68
N GLY A 35 -59.88 8.67 2.59
CA GLY A 35 -60.47 8.75 1.25
C GLY A 35 -60.12 7.52 0.40
N SER A 36 -61.16 6.75 0.07
CA SER A 36 -61.37 5.57 -0.81
C SER A 36 -60.29 4.98 -1.73
N GLU A 37 -60.46 3.66 -1.89
CA GLU A 37 -59.83 2.64 -2.74
C GLU A 37 -59.55 3.02 -4.21
N GLY A 38 -58.43 2.49 -4.73
CA GLY A 38 -58.13 2.38 -6.15
C GLY A 38 -56.80 1.64 -6.38
N GLY A 39 -56.86 0.38 -6.80
CA GLY A 39 -55.70 -0.47 -7.03
C GLY A 39 -54.76 0.06 -8.11
N GLY A 40 -53.47 0.10 -7.77
CA GLY A 40 -52.36 0.33 -8.69
C GLY A 40 -51.08 -0.11 -7.98
N GLY A 41 -50.43 -1.16 -8.47
CA GLY A 41 -49.17 -1.64 -7.90
C GLY A 41 -48.12 -0.53 -7.96
N SER A 42 -47.69 -0.03 -6.80
CA SER A 42 -46.48 0.78 -6.72
C SER A 42 -45.31 -0.06 -7.24
N PRO A 43 -44.44 0.49 -8.10
CA PRO A 43 -43.18 -0.17 -8.37
C PRO A 43 -42.47 -0.38 -7.03
N ALA A 44 -41.89 -1.57 -6.84
CA ALA A 44 -41.00 -1.80 -5.72
C ALA A 44 -40.01 -0.62 -5.62
N PRO A 45 -39.74 -0.08 -4.41
CA PRO A 45 -38.77 0.98 -4.29
C PRO A 45 -37.47 0.47 -4.89
N THR A 46 -36.98 1.12 -5.94
CA THR A 46 -35.63 0.92 -6.44
C THR A 46 -34.73 0.93 -5.21
N PRO A 47 -33.90 -0.10 -4.95
CA PRO A 47 -33.01 -0.07 -3.81
C PRO A 47 -32.18 1.20 -3.98
N THR A 48 -32.39 2.15 -3.07
CA THR A 48 -31.45 3.24 -2.89
C THR A 48 -30.17 2.52 -2.50
N THR A 49 -29.17 2.51 -3.38
CA THR A 49 -27.86 1.97 -3.06
C THR A 49 -27.38 2.72 -1.83
N SER A 50 -27.52 2.10 -0.64
CA SER A 50 -26.98 2.66 0.58
C SER A 50 -25.47 2.69 0.39
N GLN A 51 -24.88 3.88 0.39
CA GLN A 51 -23.42 3.99 0.38
C GLN A 51 -22.87 3.16 1.55
N LEU A 52 -22.04 2.17 1.22
CA LEU A 52 -21.37 1.29 2.18
C LEU A 52 -20.17 1.99 2.80
N TYR A 53 -19.55 2.92 2.08
CA TYR A 53 -18.35 3.62 2.48
C TYR A 53 -18.61 5.07 2.83
N THR A 54 -18.00 5.54 3.92
CA THR A 54 -17.93 6.96 4.22
C THR A 54 -16.86 7.61 3.36
N VAL A 55 -17.25 8.61 2.57
CA VAL A 55 -16.32 9.42 1.78
C VAL A 55 -15.54 10.35 2.72
N PRO A 56 -14.20 10.40 2.65
CA PRO A 56 -13.42 11.36 3.43
C PRO A 56 -13.87 12.80 3.15
N ALA A 57 -13.98 13.62 4.19
CA ALA A 57 -14.27 15.04 3.99
C ALA A 57 -13.14 15.72 3.21
N GLN A 58 -13.49 16.72 2.41
CA GLN A 58 -12.54 17.45 1.58
C GLN A 58 -11.79 18.49 2.42
N GLU A 59 -10.77 18.02 3.15
CA GLU A 59 -9.86 18.82 3.94
C GLU A 59 -8.50 18.94 3.24
N ALA A 60 -7.78 20.04 3.50
CA ALA A 60 -6.43 20.27 2.99
C ALA A 60 -5.61 21.15 3.93
N LEU A 61 -4.28 21.04 3.81
CA LEU A 61 -3.34 21.93 4.47
C LEU A 61 -3.39 23.32 3.83
N SER A 62 -3.59 24.36 4.64
CA SER A 62 -3.38 25.74 4.23
C SER A 62 -1.89 26.09 4.18
N ILE A 63 -1.51 27.24 3.59
CA ILE A 63 -0.13 27.73 3.66
C ILE A 63 0.31 27.90 5.12
N ALA A 64 -0.55 28.45 5.98
CA ALA A 64 -0.27 28.64 7.40
C ALA A 64 -0.09 27.30 8.13
N ASP A 65 -0.83 26.27 7.73
CA ASP A 65 -0.67 24.91 8.27
C ASP A 65 0.72 24.37 7.93
N VAL A 66 1.15 24.52 6.67
CA VAL A 66 2.49 24.08 6.24
C VAL A 66 3.59 24.88 6.95
N GLU A 67 3.42 26.19 7.12
CA GLU A 67 4.34 27.04 7.90
C GLU A 67 4.47 26.55 9.35
N GLN A 68 3.36 26.19 10.00
CA GLN A 68 3.36 25.65 11.36
C GLN A 68 4.11 24.31 11.45
N VAL A 69 3.85 23.39 10.52
CA VAL A 69 4.52 22.08 10.45
C VAL A 69 6.04 22.26 10.32
N LEU A 70 6.48 23.14 9.41
CA LEU A 70 7.89 23.46 9.22
C LEU A 70 8.52 24.11 10.46
N ALA A 71 7.82 25.09 11.05
CA ALA A 71 8.34 25.86 12.18
C ALA A 71 8.56 24.97 13.41
N ASN A 72 7.60 24.11 13.74
CA ASN A 72 7.68 23.21 14.89
C ASN A 72 8.78 22.17 14.71
N SER A 73 8.89 21.59 13.52
CA SER A 73 9.97 20.64 13.20
C SER A 73 11.34 21.31 13.31
N ALA A 74 11.53 22.48 12.68
CA ALA A 74 12.80 23.19 12.72
C ALA A 74 13.18 23.67 14.13
N ALA A 75 12.21 24.01 14.97
CA ALA A 75 12.46 24.35 16.38
C ALA A 75 12.93 23.14 17.18
N GLU A 76 12.34 21.96 16.97
CA GLU A 76 12.81 20.72 17.60
C GLU A 76 14.22 20.33 17.11
N ALA A 77 14.47 20.47 15.80
CA ALA A 77 15.79 20.23 15.21
C ALA A 77 16.87 21.14 15.81
N LEU A 78 16.56 22.42 15.99
CA LEU A 78 17.44 23.38 16.65
C LEU A 78 17.68 23.01 18.12
N ALA A 79 16.62 22.66 18.86
CA ALA A 79 16.73 22.27 20.26
C ALA A 79 17.55 20.99 20.48
N ARG A 80 17.57 20.10 19.48
CA ARG A 80 18.39 18.88 19.44
C ARG A 80 19.79 19.09 18.88
N ASN A 81 20.13 20.29 18.42
CA ASN A 81 21.39 20.59 17.75
C ASN A 81 21.65 19.67 16.53
N LEU A 82 20.59 19.37 15.77
CA LEU A 82 20.64 18.54 14.56
C LEU A 82 19.85 19.24 13.44
N PRO A 83 20.49 20.16 12.68
CA PRO A 83 19.84 20.83 11.56
C PRO A 83 19.36 19.82 10.52
N ALA A 84 18.15 20.02 10.00
CA ALA A 84 17.47 19.04 9.15
C ALA A 84 16.99 19.62 7.81
N VAL A 85 16.71 18.71 6.88
CA VAL A 85 15.85 18.91 5.71
C VAL A 85 14.46 18.37 6.04
N ILE A 86 13.44 19.20 5.85
CA ILE A 86 12.05 18.91 6.20
C ILE A 86 11.20 19.03 4.93
N ALA A 87 10.43 17.99 4.61
CA ALA A 87 9.49 17.99 3.50
C ALA A 87 8.05 17.80 4.01
N VAL A 88 7.12 18.50 3.38
CA VAL A 88 5.68 18.38 3.64
C VAL A 88 4.97 18.06 2.33
N THR A 89 4.12 17.04 2.34
CA THR A 89 3.29 16.64 1.20
C THR A 89 1.81 16.71 1.53
N ASP A 90 0.96 16.89 0.53
CA ASP A 90 -0.47 16.61 0.68
C ASP A 90 -0.79 15.11 0.50
N ARG A 91 -2.05 14.74 0.72
CA ARG A 91 -2.51 13.34 0.70
C ARG A 91 -2.22 12.62 -0.63
N VAL A 92 -2.17 13.32 -1.76
CA VAL A 92 -1.90 12.73 -3.08
C VAL A 92 -0.46 12.95 -3.54
N GLY A 93 0.41 13.39 -2.63
CA GLY A 93 1.85 13.44 -2.76
C GLY A 93 2.39 14.71 -3.41
N ASN A 94 1.58 15.76 -3.56
CA ASN A 94 2.11 17.06 -3.98
C ASN A 94 3.06 17.57 -2.89
N VAL A 95 4.30 17.89 -3.26
CA VAL A 95 5.26 18.47 -2.33
C VAL A 95 4.91 19.95 -2.13
N LEU A 96 4.49 20.29 -0.91
CA LEU A 96 4.01 21.63 -0.53
C LEU A 96 5.14 22.54 -0.08
N ALA A 97 6.18 21.96 0.51
CA ALA A 97 7.41 22.64 0.89
C ALA A 97 8.55 21.64 1.05
N VAL A 98 9.76 22.11 0.74
CA VAL A 98 11.02 21.49 1.14
C VAL A 98 11.89 22.57 1.76
N PHE A 99 12.17 22.44 3.05
CA PHE A 99 12.89 23.42 3.85
C PHE A 99 14.22 22.84 4.34
N ARG A 100 15.31 23.58 4.12
CA ARG A 100 16.66 23.17 4.56
C ARG A 100 17.15 24.15 5.62
N MET A 101 17.48 23.63 6.79
CA MET A 101 18.14 24.39 7.85
C MET A 101 19.63 24.61 7.55
N PRO A 102 20.26 25.70 8.05
CA PRO A 102 21.69 25.89 7.90
C PRO A 102 22.47 24.78 8.60
N GLY A 103 23.42 24.17 7.89
CA GLY A 103 24.23 23.07 8.41
C GLY A 103 23.60 21.67 8.29
N ALA A 104 22.38 21.56 7.72
CA ALA A 104 21.78 20.25 7.46
C ALA A 104 22.62 19.44 6.45
N ALA A 105 22.67 18.12 6.63
CA ALA A 105 23.37 17.21 5.73
C ALA A 105 22.86 17.40 4.29
N ALA A 106 23.80 17.46 3.33
CA ALA A 106 23.43 17.66 1.93
C ALA A 106 22.92 16.39 1.25
N THR A 107 23.38 15.24 1.75
CA THR A 107 23.10 13.92 1.20
C THR A 107 22.77 12.95 2.32
N ALA A 108 22.03 11.91 1.98
CA ALA A 108 21.86 10.72 2.80
C ALA A 108 22.32 9.47 2.04
N THR A 109 22.59 8.39 2.76
CA THR A 109 23.09 7.13 2.18
C THR A 109 22.25 5.96 2.64
N ALA A 110 21.76 5.16 1.69
CA ALA A 110 21.02 3.93 2.01
C ALA A 110 21.91 2.91 2.73
N SER A 111 21.34 2.15 3.66
CA SER A 111 22.07 1.12 4.42
C SER A 111 22.84 0.14 3.52
N ALA A 112 24.08 -0.17 3.92
CA ALA A 112 24.94 -1.11 3.23
C ALA A 112 24.47 -2.58 3.37
N ALA A 113 24.99 -3.44 2.49
CA ALA A 113 24.79 -4.89 2.57
C ALA A 113 25.34 -5.46 3.89
N PRO A 114 24.69 -6.48 4.49
CA PRO A 114 25.20 -7.12 5.70
C PRO A 114 26.62 -7.70 5.56
N ASN A 115 26.98 -8.18 4.36
CA ASN A 115 28.32 -8.71 4.07
C ASN A 115 29.31 -7.67 3.52
N GLY A 116 28.92 -6.39 3.42
CA GLY A 116 29.74 -5.32 2.87
C GLY A 116 29.90 -5.30 1.34
N VAL A 117 29.26 -6.23 0.61
CA VAL A 117 29.25 -6.26 -0.86
C VAL A 117 27.90 -5.73 -1.36
N ASN A 118 27.86 -4.42 -1.56
CA ASN A 118 26.64 -3.69 -1.92
C ASN A 118 26.12 -4.06 -3.33
N MET A 119 24.81 -4.21 -3.44
CA MET A 119 24.07 -4.38 -4.70
C MET A 119 22.81 -3.50 -4.71
N ASP A 120 22.23 -3.33 -5.89
CA ASP A 120 21.01 -2.54 -6.11
C ASP A 120 21.11 -1.14 -5.48
N VAL A 121 20.25 -0.80 -4.52
CA VAL A 121 20.20 0.53 -3.88
C VAL A 121 21.06 0.61 -2.61
N GLN A 122 21.74 -0.47 -2.22
CA GLN A 122 22.55 -0.49 -1.00
C GLN A 122 23.75 0.46 -1.10
N ASN A 123 23.99 1.24 -0.05
CA ASN A 123 25.09 2.19 0.03
C ASN A 123 25.12 3.23 -1.11
N VAL A 124 23.96 3.50 -1.72
CA VAL A 124 23.78 4.59 -2.69
C VAL A 124 23.52 5.88 -1.94
N SER A 125 24.31 6.92 -2.24
CA SER A 125 24.10 8.27 -1.71
C SER A 125 23.21 9.11 -2.64
N PHE A 126 22.33 9.91 -2.06
CA PHE A 126 21.38 10.77 -2.77
C PHE A 126 21.14 12.08 -2.00
N PRO A 127 20.56 13.12 -2.64
CA PRO A 127 20.23 14.36 -1.93
C PRO A 127 19.31 14.13 -0.73
N ALA A 128 19.59 14.77 0.40
CA ALA A 128 18.79 14.60 1.63
C ALA A 128 17.31 14.98 1.42
N GLU A 129 17.03 15.94 0.53
CA GLU A 129 15.67 16.30 0.11
C GLU A 129 14.89 15.12 -0.47
N ALA A 130 15.54 14.23 -1.22
CA ALA A 130 14.90 13.06 -1.80
C ALA A 130 14.43 12.08 -0.70
N GLY A 131 15.26 11.88 0.33
CA GLY A 131 14.90 11.09 1.52
C GLY A 131 13.75 11.72 2.31
N ALA A 132 13.78 13.04 2.52
CA ALA A 132 12.74 13.74 3.28
C ALA A 132 11.38 13.66 2.56
N ILE A 133 11.37 13.82 1.23
CA ILE A 133 10.15 13.64 0.43
C ILE A 133 9.65 12.19 0.50
N ALA A 134 10.54 11.19 0.38
CA ALA A 134 10.14 9.78 0.44
C ALA A 134 9.52 9.41 1.80
N LYS A 135 10.06 9.93 2.90
CA LYS A 135 9.48 9.78 4.26
C LYS A 135 8.11 10.46 4.39
N ALA A 136 7.95 11.67 3.85
CA ALA A 136 6.67 12.40 3.86
C ALA A 136 5.58 11.66 3.07
N ILE A 137 5.92 11.20 1.86
CA ILE A 137 5.02 10.40 1.02
C ILE A 137 4.64 9.11 1.73
N THR A 138 5.58 8.45 2.40
CA THR A 138 5.29 7.19 3.11
C THR A 138 4.22 7.38 4.19
N GLY A 139 4.37 8.41 5.04
CA GLY A 139 3.35 8.74 6.03
C GLY A 139 1.98 9.01 5.39
N ALA A 140 1.95 9.83 4.33
CA ALA A 140 0.72 10.17 3.61
C ALA A 140 0.06 8.96 2.92
N TYR A 141 0.85 8.07 2.30
CA TYR A 141 0.34 7.06 1.39
C TYR A 141 -0.03 5.75 2.05
N LEU A 142 0.61 5.37 3.16
CA LEU A 142 0.28 4.17 3.94
C LEU A 142 -0.92 4.39 4.88
N SER A 143 -1.34 5.63 5.07
CA SER A 143 -2.41 6.00 6.00
C SER A 143 -3.77 6.18 5.31
N SER A 144 -4.84 6.14 6.10
CA SER A 144 -6.23 6.38 5.70
C SER A 144 -7.06 6.88 6.89
N GLY A 145 -8.37 7.09 6.71
CA GLY A 145 -9.28 7.34 7.83
C GLY A 145 -9.47 6.15 8.78
N GLY A 146 -9.01 4.94 8.42
CA GLY A 146 -9.09 3.74 9.24
C GLY A 146 -7.77 3.27 9.84
N ASN A 147 -6.62 3.80 9.38
CA ASN A 147 -5.29 3.41 9.86
C ASN A 147 -4.29 4.55 9.68
N ALA A 148 -3.41 4.77 10.65
CA ALA A 148 -2.34 5.75 10.58
C ALA A 148 -0.99 5.06 10.79
N PHE A 149 -0.19 5.03 9.72
CA PHE A 149 1.10 4.36 9.66
C PHE A 149 2.21 5.38 9.41
N SER A 150 3.29 5.27 10.17
CA SER A 150 4.51 6.08 10.02
C SER A 150 5.57 5.31 9.23
N THR A 151 6.74 5.91 9.01
CA THR A 151 7.88 5.18 8.47
C THR A 151 8.41 4.12 9.43
N ARG A 152 8.18 4.22 10.76
CA ARG A 152 8.45 3.10 11.69
C ARG A 152 7.54 1.91 11.45
N THR A 153 6.26 2.17 11.19
CA THR A 153 5.33 1.10 10.83
C THR A 153 5.79 0.43 9.54
N ALA A 154 6.18 1.22 8.54
CA ALA A 154 6.74 0.71 7.30
C ALA A 154 7.98 -0.15 7.58
N SER A 155 8.95 0.36 8.36
CA SER A 155 10.16 -0.35 8.80
C SER A 155 9.88 -1.76 9.28
N MET A 156 8.85 -1.91 10.13
CA MET A 156 8.50 -3.17 10.73
C MET A 156 7.99 -4.21 9.72
N ILE A 157 7.19 -3.79 8.74
CA ILE A 157 6.42 -4.70 7.87
C ILE A 157 7.12 -5.06 6.55
N LEU A 158 8.32 -4.53 6.30
CA LEU A 158 9.09 -4.72 5.07
C LEU A 158 10.29 -5.67 5.21
N GLN A 159 10.55 -6.20 6.40
CA GLN A 159 11.75 -6.95 6.74
C GLN A 159 11.65 -8.45 6.48
N GLU A 160 12.80 -9.12 6.46
CA GLU A 160 12.95 -10.56 6.31
C GLU A 160 12.33 -11.39 7.44
N HIS A 161 12.06 -10.76 8.59
CA HIS A 161 11.39 -11.36 9.75
C HIS A 161 10.36 -10.38 10.32
N PHE A 162 9.28 -10.93 10.85
CA PHE A 162 8.17 -10.18 11.44
C PHE A 162 7.69 -10.84 12.74
N PRO A 163 7.57 -10.08 13.84
CA PRO A 163 8.19 -8.76 14.02
C PRO A 163 9.73 -8.84 13.89
N PRO A 164 10.42 -7.79 13.41
CA PRO A 164 11.87 -7.79 13.34
C PRO A 164 12.49 -7.62 14.73
N ALA A 165 13.16 -8.65 15.23
CA ALA A 165 13.86 -8.63 16.50
C ALA A 165 14.94 -9.74 16.57
N PRO A 166 15.96 -9.62 17.45
CA PRO A 166 16.95 -10.67 17.63
C PRO A 166 16.36 -12.04 18.02
N GLY A 167 15.23 -12.04 18.72
CA GLY A 167 14.56 -13.26 19.21
C GLY A 167 13.54 -13.87 18.26
N THR A 168 13.29 -13.26 17.10
CA THR A 168 12.26 -13.68 16.13
C THR A 168 12.86 -14.16 14.81
N VAL A 169 14.17 -14.40 14.78
CA VAL A 169 14.84 -15.06 13.66
C VAL A 169 14.19 -16.43 13.43
N GLY A 170 13.70 -16.64 12.21
CA GLY A 170 12.91 -17.83 11.85
C GLY A 170 11.39 -17.68 12.02
N LEU A 171 10.90 -16.47 12.24
CA LEU A 171 9.53 -16.12 11.89
C LEU A 171 9.43 -15.69 10.42
N GLU A 172 8.20 -15.69 9.91
CA GLU A 172 7.86 -15.21 8.58
C GLU A 172 8.33 -13.78 8.33
N SER A 173 8.55 -13.44 7.08
CA SER A 173 8.84 -12.06 6.67
C SER A 173 7.63 -11.14 6.80
N GLY A 174 7.91 -9.83 6.83
CA GLY A 174 6.89 -8.79 6.94
C GLY A 174 5.84 -8.87 5.83
N PRO A 175 4.58 -8.53 6.15
CA PRO A 175 3.47 -8.71 5.22
C PRO A 175 3.62 -7.87 3.94
N LEU A 176 4.33 -6.74 4.00
CA LEU A 176 4.61 -5.86 2.86
C LEU A 176 6.10 -5.89 2.45
N PHE A 177 6.75 -7.03 2.62
CA PHE A 177 8.11 -7.29 2.15
C PHE A 177 8.34 -6.78 0.71
N GLY A 178 9.25 -5.84 0.52
CA GLY A 178 9.57 -5.24 -0.79
C GLY A 178 8.65 -4.12 -1.26
N VAL A 179 7.74 -3.59 -0.42
CA VAL A 179 6.85 -2.46 -0.77
C VAL A 179 7.60 -1.16 -1.05
N GLN A 180 8.86 -1.04 -0.63
CA GLN A 180 9.70 0.12 -0.90
C GLN A 180 9.85 0.38 -2.39
N PHE A 181 9.87 -0.69 -3.20
CA PHE A 181 9.96 -0.61 -4.65
C PHE A 181 8.58 -0.40 -5.31
N SER A 182 7.77 0.48 -4.71
CA SER A 182 6.50 0.97 -5.25
C SER A 182 6.46 2.49 -5.21
N GLN A 183 5.50 3.10 -5.91
CA GLN A 183 5.42 4.56 -6.08
C GLN A 183 6.71 5.15 -6.64
N LEU A 184 7.34 4.38 -7.52
CA LEU A 184 8.66 4.62 -8.07
C LEU A 184 8.68 5.87 -8.96
N PRO A 185 9.83 6.56 -9.05
CA PRO A 185 9.95 7.81 -9.81
C PRO A 185 9.72 7.65 -11.33
N CYS A 186 9.86 6.43 -11.82
CA CYS A 186 9.73 6.00 -13.20
C CYS A 186 8.35 5.39 -13.53
N SER A 187 7.44 5.24 -12.56
CA SER A 187 6.15 4.58 -12.78
C SER A 187 5.36 5.25 -13.91
N ASP A 188 4.73 4.44 -14.77
CA ASP A 188 3.83 4.89 -15.83
C ASP A 188 2.44 5.29 -15.33
N LEU A 189 2.15 4.99 -14.06
CA LEU A 189 0.94 5.40 -13.37
C LEU A 189 1.12 6.68 -12.57
N ALA A 190 2.24 6.81 -11.85
CA ALA A 190 2.48 7.96 -11.00
C ALA A 190 2.66 9.23 -11.84
N THR A 191 2.04 10.31 -11.39
CA THR A 191 2.15 11.61 -12.07
C THR A 191 3.44 12.30 -11.67
N ARG A 192 4.03 13.02 -12.62
CA ARG A 192 5.22 13.86 -12.37
C ARG A 192 4.79 15.24 -11.91
N TYR A 193 5.69 15.91 -11.19
CA TYR A 193 5.53 17.34 -10.90
C TYR A 193 5.62 18.13 -12.20
N ILE A 194 4.69 19.05 -12.39
CA ILE A 194 4.78 20.12 -13.39
C ILE A 194 4.48 21.44 -12.69
N SER A 195 5.12 22.52 -13.12
CA SER A 195 5.07 23.81 -12.43
C SER A 195 3.75 24.57 -12.58
N SER A 196 2.86 24.14 -13.48
CA SER A 196 1.59 24.82 -13.74
C SER A 196 0.55 23.92 -14.42
N GLY A 197 -0.71 24.37 -14.42
CA GLY A 197 -1.84 23.65 -15.05
C GLY A 197 -2.45 22.55 -14.18
N ALA A 198 -3.49 21.89 -14.68
CA ALA A 198 -4.19 20.83 -13.94
C ALA A 198 -3.25 19.69 -13.49
N GLY A 199 -2.26 19.34 -14.33
CA GLY A 199 -1.26 18.32 -14.01
C GLY A 199 -0.37 18.64 -12.79
N ALA A 200 -0.33 19.89 -12.33
CA ALA A 200 0.52 20.30 -11.22
C ALA A 200 0.09 19.63 -9.89
N LEU A 201 -1.21 19.42 -9.71
CA LEU A 201 -1.80 19.00 -8.43
C LEU A 201 -2.46 17.62 -8.45
N ILE A 202 -2.71 17.04 -9.64
CA ILE A 202 -3.28 15.70 -9.71
C ILE A 202 -2.25 14.66 -9.26
N GLY A 203 -2.66 13.73 -8.40
CA GLY A 203 -1.86 12.59 -7.99
C GLY A 203 -2.36 11.24 -8.54
N PRO A 204 -1.88 10.11 -7.99
CA PRO A 204 -0.78 10.06 -7.02
C PRO A 204 0.51 10.61 -7.67
N LYS A 205 1.25 11.41 -6.91
CA LYS A 205 2.61 11.84 -7.29
C LYS A 205 3.60 10.73 -6.99
N ARG A 206 4.62 10.63 -7.83
CA ARG A 206 5.76 9.72 -7.63
C ARG A 206 6.56 10.08 -6.37
N SER A 207 7.26 9.09 -5.80
CA SER A 207 8.28 9.30 -4.77
C SER A 207 9.70 9.24 -5.36
N PRO A 208 10.67 10.05 -4.88
CA PRO A 208 12.06 10.00 -5.35
C PRO A 208 12.74 8.65 -5.17
N LEU A 209 12.42 7.93 -4.10
CA LEU A 209 13.11 6.70 -3.69
C LEU A 209 12.16 5.50 -3.55
N GLY A 210 10.88 5.68 -3.86
CA GLY A 210 9.82 4.77 -3.43
C GLY A 210 9.40 5.01 -1.97
N LEU A 211 8.93 3.98 -1.26
CA LEU A 211 8.53 4.12 0.15
C LEU A 211 9.71 3.92 1.11
N ALA A 212 9.64 4.59 2.27
CA ALA A 212 10.71 4.66 3.26
C ALA A 212 10.41 3.78 4.48
N GLY A 213 11.39 2.98 4.92
CA GLY A 213 11.37 2.34 6.24
C GLY A 213 12.12 3.13 7.32
N ASP A 214 12.77 4.22 6.93
CA ASP A 214 13.66 4.98 7.77
C ASP A 214 12.85 5.93 8.69
N PRO A 215 13.05 5.94 10.02
CA PRO A 215 12.29 6.78 10.96
C PRO A 215 12.31 8.26 10.58
N GLY A 216 11.28 9.03 10.98
CA GLY A 216 11.19 10.46 10.61
C GLY A 216 10.15 10.81 9.57
N GLY A 217 9.18 9.92 9.28
CA GLY A 217 8.00 10.25 8.48
C GLY A 217 6.68 9.94 9.19
N PHE A 218 5.76 10.91 9.21
CA PHE A 218 4.44 10.79 9.85
C PHE A 218 3.31 11.28 8.94
N PRO A 219 2.11 10.68 9.04
CA PRO A 219 0.91 11.25 8.45
C PRO A 219 0.46 12.51 9.19
N LEU A 220 -0.15 13.45 8.47
CA LEU A 220 -0.75 14.68 9.00
C LEU A 220 -2.27 14.60 8.87
N TYR A 221 -2.98 14.83 9.97
CA TYR A 221 -4.44 14.79 10.04
C TYR A 221 -5.00 16.14 10.46
N LYS A 222 -6.03 16.63 9.76
CA LYS A 222 -6.76 17.84 10.12
C LYS A 222 -8.22 17.49 10.37
N ASN A 223 -8.74 17.85 11.53
CA ASN A 223 -10.11 17.50 11.94
C ASN A 223 -10.38 15.96 11.85
N GLY A 224 -9.37 15.14 12.11
CA GLY A 224 -9.45 13.68 11.99
C GLY A 224 -9.40 13.14 10.55
N VAL A 225 -9.21 13.98 9.54
CA VAL A 225 -9.05 13.59 8.13
C VAL A 225 -7.59 13.62 7.74
N LEU A 226 -7.09 12.57 7.09
CA LEU A 226 -5.76 12.55 6.51
C LEU A 226 -5.64 13.63 5.42
N VAL A 227 -4.69 14.56 5.59
CA VAL A 227 -4.46 15.68 4.66
C VAL A 227 -3.07 15.68 4.03
N GLY A 228 -2.13 14.87 4.53
CA GLY A 228 -0.77 14.83 4.01
C GLY A 228 0.20 14.04 4.85
N GLY A 229 1.48 14.37 4.70
CA GLY A 229 2.57 13.78 5.47
C GLY A 229 3.75 14.74 5.65
N ILE A 230 4.54 14.47 6.67
CA ILE A 230 5.82 15.13 6.93
C ILE A 230 6.93 14.10 6.87
N GLY A 231 8.10 14.49 6.36
CA GLY A 231 9.30 13.69 6.36
C GLY A 231 10.54 14.52 6.68
N VAL A 232 11.47 13.94 7.43
CA VAL A 232 12.68 14.60 7.93
C VAL A 232 13.90 13.75 7.58
N MET A 233 14.95 14.40 7.08
CA MET A 233 16.30 13.85 6.93
C MET A 233 17.31 14.83 7.51
N ALA A 234 18.23 14.39 8.33
CA ALA A 234 19.12 15.20 9.14
C ALA A 234 20.48 14.54 9.42
N ASP A 235 20.51 13.25 9.77
CA ASP A 235 21.73 12.54 10.18
C ASP A 235 22.56 12.00 9.00
N GLY A 236 21.92 11.83 7.83
CA GLY A 236 22.57 11.36 6.61
C GLY A 236 22.55 9.84 6.42
N ASP A 237 21.94 9.10 7.34
CA ASP A 237 21.73 7.66 7.23
C ASP A 237 20.28 7.41 6.78
N TYR A 238 20.10 6.52 5.80
CA TYR A 238 18.77 6.11 5.34
C TYR A 238 18.62 4.60 5.49
N GLY A 239 17.98 4.20 6.58
CA GLY A 239 17.98 2.82 7.05
C GLY A 239 16.60 2.27 7.38
N ILE A 240 16.63 1.32 8.31
CA ILE A 240 15.48 0.64 8.90
C ILE A 240 15.80 0.33 10.36
N ASP A 241 14.77 0.25 11.19
CA ASP A 241 14.83 -0.24 12.56
C ASP A 241 14.70 -1.77 12.54
N ARG A 242 15.77 -2.49 12.90
CA ARG A 242 15.81 -3.96 12.90
C ARG A 242 15.36 -4.61 14.19
N ASN A 243 14.93 -3.84 15.19
CA ASN A 243 14.59 -4.36 16.50
C ASN A 243 13.37 -3.68 17.11
N VAL A 244 12.22 -4.35 17.07
CA VAL A 244 11.01 -3.79 17.69
C VAL A 244 10.94 -3.93 19.22
N THR A 245 11.96 -4.52 19.86
CA THR A 245 11.91 -4.83 21.30
C THR A 245 12.58 -3.80 22.20
N ASP A 246 13.42 -2.92 21.65
CA ASP A 246 13.95 -1.74 22.34
C ASP A 246 13.05 -0.52 22.09
N VAL A 247 13.48 0.67 22.51
CA VAL A 247 12.83 1.95 22.19
C VAL A 247 13.94 2.87 21.71
N ASP A 248 13.91 3.24 20.44
CA ASP A 248 14.94 4.07 19.84
C ASP A 248 14.72 5.55 20.16
N SER A 249 15.80 6.24 20.51
CA SER A 249 15.80 7.69 20.63
C SER A 249 16.28 8.35 19.34
N ASP A 250 15.53 8.15 18.25
CA ASP A 250 15.84 8.71 16.94
C ASP A 250 15.50 10.20 16.86
N ALA A 251 16.50 11.03 16.57
CA ALA A 251 16.31 12.48 16.55
C ALA A 251 15.44 12.95 15.38
N GLU A 252 15.53 12.32 14.21
CA GLU A 252 14.71 12.67 13.04
C GLU A 252 13.23 12.36 13.30
N GLU A 253 12.96 11.26 13.99
CA GLU A 253 11.62 10.90 14.41
C GLU A 253 11.02 11.95 15.35
N PHE A 254 11.76 12.40 16.36
CA PHE A 254 11.27 13.47 17.25
C PHE A 254 11.06 14.79 16.50
N ILE A 255 11.94 15.15 15.57
CA ILE A 255 11.80 16.35 14.73
C ILE A 255 10.53 16.27 13.89
N ALA A 256 10.28 15.12 13.25
CA ALA A 256 9.08 14.90 12.45
C ALA A 256 7.82 14.89 13.32
N LEU A 257 7.88 14.28 14.51
CA LEU A 257 6.77 14.24 15.48
C LEU A 257 6.40 15.65 15.96
N ALA A 258 7.38 16.53 16.20
CA ALA A 258 7.11 17.93 16.53
C ALA A 258 6.30 18.66 15.45
N GLY A 259 6.57 18.36 14.18
CA GLY A 259 5.82 18.88 13.04
C GLY A 259 4.35 18.46 13.02
N THR A 260 3.99 17.36 13.69
CA THR A 260 2.59 16.89 13.76
C THR A 260 1.73 17.61 14.79
N LEU A 261 2.29 18.52 15.61
CA LEU A 261 1.52 19.24 16.64
C LEU A 261 0.36 20.06 16.03
N GLY A 262 -0.88 19.73 16.43
CA GLY A 262 -2.12 20.26 15.84
C GLY A 262 -2.60 19.51 14.59
N PHE A 263 -1.84 18.51 14.13
CA PHE A 263 -2.12 17.65 12.98
C PHE A 263 -1.99 16.16 13.31
N GLU A 264 -2.19 15.79 14.56
CA GLU A 264 -1.90 14.45 15.06
C GLU A 264 -2.87 13.42 14.48
N ALA A 265 -2.35 12.23 14.14
CA ALA A 265 -3.20 11.10 13.83
C ALA A 265 -4.11 10.76 15.02
N PRO A 266 -5.42 10.48 14.80
CA PRO A 266 -6.30 10.03 15.87
C PRO A 266 -5.73 8.78 16.54
N GLU A 267 -5.64 8.80 17.87
CA GLU A 267 -5.01 7.72 18.65
C GLU A 267 -5.57 6.34 18.31
N THR A 268 -6.89 6.24 18.14
CA THR A 268 -7.61 4.98 17.91
C THR A 268 -7.28 4.28 16.60
N ILE A 269 -6.67 4.98 15.64
CA ILE A 269 -6.30 4.40 14.33
C ILE A 269 -4.79 4.28 14.14
N ARG A 270 -3.97 4.66 15.13
CA ARG A 270 -2.51 4.53 15.04
C ARG A 270 -2.10 3.06 14.99
N ALA A 271 -0.97 2.79 14.35
CA ALA A 271 -0.45 1.44 14.13
C ALA A 271 -0.38 0.59 15.40
N ASN A 272 -0.06 1.18 16.56
CA ASN A 272 -0.01 0.49 17.86
C ASN A 272 -1.37 0.02 18.41
N HIS A 273 -2.46 0.28 17.71
CA HIS A 273 -3.80 -0.30 17.97
C HIS A 273 -4.21 -1.30 16.89
N ILE A 274 -3.32 -1.65 15.95
CA ILE A 274 -3.57 -2.58 14.86
C ILE A 274 -2.62 -3.76 15.02
N THR A 275 -3.19 -4.97 14.99
CA THR A 275 -2.42 -6.21 15.09
C THR A 275 -2.40 -6.95 13.76
N VAL A 276 -1.24 -7.49 13.39
CA VAL A 276 -1.07 -8.43 12.28
C VAL A 276 -0.40 -9.67 12.83
N ASP A 277 -0.97 -10.85 12.57
CA ASP A 277 -0.48 -12.13 13.10
C ASP A 277 -0.25 -12.13 14.62
N GLY A 278 -1.15 -11.47 15.36
CA GLY A 278 -1.08 -11.34 16.81
C GLY A 278 -0.03 -10.33 17.32
N THR A 279 0.72 -9.70 16.42
CA THR A 279 1.74 -8.69 16.73
C THR A 279 1.17 -7.29 16.54
N SER A 280 1.25 -6.44 17.56
CA SER A 280 0.91 -5.02 17.44
C SER A 280 1.93 -4.30 16.58
N LEU A 281 1.48 -3.49 15.62
CA LEU A 281 2.38 -2.71 14.78
C LEU A 281 2.98 -1.52 15.55
N ARG A 282 4.18 -1.09 15.15
CA ARG A 282 4.87 0.06 15.77
C ARG A 282 4.46 1.36 15.08
N TYR A 283 3.94 2.34 15.83
CA TYR A 283 3.62 3.66 15.28
C TYR A 283 4.77 4.65 15.46
N SER A 284 5.36 4.73 16.65
CA SER A 284 6.45 5.65 16.95
C SER A 284 7.17 5.23 18.22
N ASP A 285 8.46 5.53 18.32
CA ASP A 285 9.21 5.50 19.59
C ASP A 285 9.34 6.86 20.23
N ALA A 286 9.49 7.88 19.39
CA ALA A 286 9.31 9.25 19.81
C ALA A 286 7.94 9.44 20.47
N SER A 287 7.93 10.21 21.56
CA SER A 287 6.70 10.63 22.23
C SER A 287 6.70 12.14 22.39
N TYR A 288 5.51 12.74 22.44
CA TYR A 288 5.38 14.19 22.64
C TYR A 288 6.02 14.65 23.96
N SER A 289 6.06 13.80 24.99
CA SER A 289 6.78 14.09 26.24
C SER A 289 8.30 14.15 26.10
N GLY A 290 8.86 13.54 25.05
CA GLY A 290 10.29 13.61 24.74
C GLY A 290 10.68 14.77 23.83
N LEU A 291 9.71 15.62 23.41
CA LEU A 291 10.02 16.84 22.67
C LEU A 291 10.75 17.85 23.56
N THR A 292 11.70 18.56 22.96
CA THR A 292 12.53 19.56 23.63
C THR A 292 12.07 20.99 23.34
N SER A 293 11.39 21.19 22.21
CA SER A 293 10.70 22.42 21.85
C SER A 293 9.28 22.48 22.44
N ASN A 294 8.69 23.68 22.49
CA ASN A 294 7.40 23.94 23.14
C ASN A 294 6.21 24.04 22.17
N GLY A 295 6.39 23.70 20.88
CA GLY A 295 5.30 23.64 19.89
C GLY A 295 4.68 24.98 19.45
N ASN A 296 5.28 26.11 19.83
CA ASN A 296 4.78 27.46 19.51
C ASN A 296 5.76 28.22 18.59
N ALA A 297 6.41 27.52 17.67
CA ALA A 297 7.38 28.11 16.78
C ALA A 297 6.70 28.95 15.68
N SER A 298 7.36 30.02 15.26
CA SER A 298 6.90 30.90 14.18
C SER A 298 7.80 30.73 12.97
N TYR A 299 7.21 30.42 11.80
CA TYR A 299 7.96 30.23 10.55
C TYR A 299 8.83 31.44 10.18
N ALA A 300 8.33 32.66 10.41
CA ALA A 300 9.08 33.89 10.15
C ALA A 300 10.36 34.03 10.99
N ALA A 301 10.46 33.31 12.11
CA ALA A 301 11.65 33.26 12.98
C ALA A 301 12.48 31.99 12.77
N THR A 302 12.05 31.10 11.88
CA THR A 302 12.73 29.83 11.61
C THR A 302 13.95 30.06 10.71
N SER A 303 15.11 29.56 11.15
CA SER A 303 16.36 29.66 10.38
C SER A 303 16.42 28.59 9.30
N GLY A 304 16.65 29.02 8.06
CA GLY A 304 16.77 28.15 6.88
C GLY A 304 16.12 28.77 5.64
N SER A 305 15.98 27.97 4.60
CA SER A 305 15.40 28.41 3.33
C SER A 305 14.63 27.29 2.66
N LEU A 306 13.61 27.65 1.88
CA LEU A 306 12.99 26.72 0.94
C LEU A 306 13.97 26.38 -0.18
N VAL A 307 14.04 25.10 -0.54
CA VAL A 307 14.96 24.58 -1.56
C VAL A 307 14.15 23.95 -2.68
N ALA A 308 14.47 24.29 -3.93
CA ALA A 308 13.88 23.64 -5.08
C ALA A 308 14.43 22.21 -5.24
N VAL A 309 13.57 21.26 -5.57
CA VAL A 309 13.96 19.87 -5.84
C VAL A 309 13.53 19.54 -7.25
N THR A 310 14.50 19.29 -8.12
CA THR A 310 14.30 19.05 -9.54
C THR A 310 13.28 17.93 -9.75
N GLY A 311 12.18 18.24 -10.46
CA GLY A 311 11.12 17.27 -10.74
C GLY A 311 10.15 16.98 -9.59
N TYR A 312 10.18 17.76 -8.50
CA TYR A 312 9.31 17.60 -7.32
C TYR A 312 8.76 18.91 -6.76
N PHE A 313 9.56 19.98 -6.68
CA PHE A 313 9.16 21.21 -5.99
C PHE A 313 9.98 22.43 -6.43
N GLY A 314 9.35 23.61 -6.38
CA GLY A 314 10.06 24.90 -6.39
C GLY A 314 10.56 25.38 -7.75
N SER A 315 9.90 24.98 -8.84
CA SER A 315 10.11 25.57 -10.17
C SER A 315 8.95 26.50 -10.55
N PRO A 316 9.19 27.75 -10.99
CA PRO A 316 10.50 28.37 -11.25
C PRO A 316 11.22 28.91 -10.00
N ALA A 317 10.53 29.01 -8.86
CA ALA A 317 11.12 29.39 -7.58
C ALA A 317 10.42 28.66 -6.42
N PRO A 318 11.12 28.31 -5.35
CA PRO A 318 10.54 27.63 -4.19
C PRO A 318 9.65 28.58 -3.39
N ALA A 319 8.40 28.16 -3.19
CA ALA A 319 7.39 28.86 -2.39
C ALA A 319 6.49 27.83 -1.71
N ILE A 320 6.03 28.12 -0.49
CA ILE A 320 5.06 27.25 0.20
C ILE A 320 3.75 27.22 -0.59
N ALA A 321 3.23 26.03 -0.82
CA ALA A 321 1.95 25.81 -1.46
C ALA A 321 0.89 25.31 -0.45
N ALA A 322 -0.38 25.61 -0.72
CA ALA A 322 -1.49 24.94 -0.06
C ALA A 322 -1.68 23.53 -0.66
N GLY A 323 -2.16 22.60 0.16
CA GLY A 323 -2.50 21.25 -0.28
C GLY A 323 -3.79 21.19 -1.09
N THR A 324 -4.00 20.07 -1.77
CA THR A 324 -5.20 19.84 -2.57
C THR A 324 -6.21 18.97 -1.82
N PRO A 325 -7.49 19.36 -1.73
CA PRO A 325 -8.52 18.54 -1.09
C PRO A 325 -8.70 17.21 -1.81
N TYR A 326 -8.47 16.11 -1.10
CA TYR A 326 -8.61 14.76 -1.62
C TYR A 326 -10.06 14.44 -2.01
N GLY A 327 -10.26 13.60 -3.03
CA GLY A 327 -11.60 13.22 -3.51
C GLY A 327 -12.22 14.26 -4.44
N SER A 328 -11.40 15.18 -4.97
CA SER A 328 -11.76 16.20 -5.96
C SER A 328 -11.03 15.98 -7.28
N GLU A 329 -11.55 16.57 -8.36
CA GLU A 329 -10.88 16.65 -9.67
C GLU A 329 -9.44 17.14 -9.54
N ALA A 330 -9.22 18.19 -8.75
CA ALA A 330 -7.90 18.79 -8.56
C ALA A 330 -6.90 17.82 -7.92
N SER A 331 -7.35 16.88 -7.07
CA SER A 331 -6.48 15.88 -6.44
C SER A 331 -6.08 14.73 -7.36
N GLY A 332 -6.72 14.61 -8.53
CA GLY A 332 -6.52 13.47 -9.43
C GLY A 332 -7.25 12.20 -9.00
N VAL A 333 -8.06 12.26 -7.93
CA VAL A 333 -8.93 11.17 -7.49
C VAL A 333 -10.31 11.73 -7.14
N ARG A 334 -11.37 11.16 -7.71
CA ARG A 334 -12.75 11.53 -7.39
C ARG A 334 -13.69 10.35 -7.38
N ALA A 335 -14.89 10.54 -6.85
CA ALA A 335 -15.99 9.58 -7.03
C ALA A 335 -16.24 9.34 -8.53
N SER A 336 -16.47 8.09 -8.92
CA SER A 336 -16.87 7.72 -10.28
C SER A 336 -18.19 8.41 -10.65
N THR A 337 -18.49 8.55 -11.93
CA THR A 337 -19.85 8.81 -12.43
C THR A 337 -20.56 7.48 -12.67
N SER A 338 -21.90 7.50 -12.75
CA SER A 338 -22.69 6.30 -13.07
C SER A 338 -22.41 5.71 -14.46
N ALA A 339 -21.82 6.50 -15.37
CA ALA A 339 -21.40 6.03 -16.70
C ALA A 339 -20.04 5.31 -16.66
N GLU A 340 -19.20 5.65 -15.68
CA GLU A 340 -17.87 5.04 -15.53
C GLU A 340 -17.94 3.73 -14.74
N PHE A 341 -18.74 3.69 -13.68
CA PHE A 341 -18.88 2.52 -12.81
C PHE A 341 -20.26 2.46 -12.15
N GLY A 342 -20.84 1.25 -12.06
CA GLY A 342 -22.19 1.05 -11.54
C GLY A 342 -22.32 1.34 -10.03
N ASP A 343 -21.29 1.01 -9.25
CA ASP A 343 -21.25 1.29 -7.82
C ASP A 343 -20.89 2.77 -7.54
N ARG A 344 -21.70 3.42 -6.70
CA ARG A 344 -21.55 4.83 -6.34
C ARG A 344 -20.48 5.11 -5.30
N ASP A 345 -19.98 4.09 -4.63
CA ASP A 345 -18.84 4.20 -3.71
C ASP A 345 -17.49 4.10 -4.43
N ALA A 346 -17.47 3.71 -5.71
CA ALA A 346 -16.23 3.61 -6.46
C ALA A 346 -15.64 5.00 -6.76
N PHE A 347 -14.32 5.10 -6.61
CA PHE A 347 -13.51 6.25 -6.99
C PHE A 347 -12.62 5.89 -8.18
N VAL A 348 -12.30 6.89 -9.01
CA VAL A 348 -11.47 6.76 -10.21
C VAL A 348 -10.32 7.77 -10.18
N LEU A 349 -9.28 7.49 -10.95
CA LEU A 349 -8.20 8.45 -11.20
C LEU A 349 -8.61 9.37 -12.34
N THR A 350 -8.49 10.68 -12.14
CA THR A 350 -8.89 11.69 -13.13
C THR A 350 -7.73 12.53 -13.62
N ASP A 351 -7.85 13.04 -14.84
CA ASP A 351 -6.93 14.00 -15.45
C ASP A 351 -7.10 15.44 -14.90
N GLY A 352 -8.06 15.64 -13.99
CA GLY A 352 -8.40 16.95 -13.43
C GLY A 352 -9.25 17.82 -14.36
N MET A 353 -9.67 17.26 -15.49
CA MET A 353 -10.55 17.87 -16.49
C MET A 353 -11.87 17.10 -16.64
N GLY A 354 -12.18 16.21 -15.69
CA GLY A 354 -13.40 15.40 -15.69
C GLY A 354 -13.24 14.01 -16.29
N SER A 355 -12.14 13.69 -16.98
CA SER A 355 -11.95 12.39 -17.63
C SER A 355 -11.30 11.39 -16.68
N ASN A 356 -11.74 10.14 -16.72
CA ASN A 356 -11.02 9.03 -16.10
C ASN A 356 -9.73 8.74 -16.89
N ARG A 357 -8.59 8.65 -16.19
CA ARG A 357 -7.27 8.33 -16.76
C ARG A 357 -7.14 6.87 -17.21
N TYR A 358 -7.89 5.98 -16.57
CA TYR A 358 -7.86 4.53 -16.82
C TYR A 358 -9.29 3.99 -16.93
N PRO A 359 -10.06 4.43 -17.95
CA PRO A 359 -11.42 3.97 -18.15
C PRO A 359 -11.43 2.48 -18.51
N ILE A 360 -12.52 1.81 -18.15
CA ILE A 360 -12.74 0.40 -18.50
C ILE A 360 -12.74 0.25 -20.03
N ARG A 361 -11.85 -0.60 -20.53
CA ARG A 361 -11.68 -0.88 -21.97
C ARG A 361 -11.35 -2.34 -22.24
N ALA A 362 -11.44 -2.74 -23.51
CA ALA A 362 -11.02 -4.07 -23.96
C ALA A 362 -9.48 -4.19 -24.03
N GLY A 363 -8.99 -5.43 -24.00
CA GLY A 363 -7.60 -5.82 -24.19
C GLY A 363 -7.01 -5.27 -25.48
N THR A 364 -5.71 -4.94 -25.44
CA THR A 364 -4.97 -4.39 -26.58
C THR A 364 -3.99 -5.39 -27.19
N ASP A 365 -3.99 -6.61 -26.66
CA ASP A 365 -3.12 -7.70 -27.05
C ASP A 365 -3.68 -8.55 -28.18
N ALA A 366 -2.79 -9.30 -28.84
CA ALA A 366 -3.12 -10.14 -29.98
C ALA A 366 -3.41 -11.60 -29.59
N VAL A 367 -3.88 -11.83 -28.34
CA VAL A 367 -4.40 -13.14 -27.95
C VAL A 367 -5.66 -13.47 -28.78
N ALA A 368 -5.99 -14.75 -28.93
CA ALA A 368 -7.03 -15.18 -29.86
C ALA A 368 -8.40 -14.56 -29.54
N GLN A 369 -8.69 -14.37 -28.25
CA GLN A 369 -9.88 -13.70 -27.73
C GLN A 369 -9.47 -12.84 -26.52
N PRO A 370 -9.08 -11.56 -26.76
CA PRO A 370 -8.73 -10.63 -25.69
C PRO A 370 -9.90 -10.38 -24.75
N LEU A 371 -9.60 -9.92 -23.53
CA LEU A 371 -10.65 -9.47 -22.61
C LEU A 371 -11.48 -8.36 -23.26
N SER A 372 -12.80 -8.52 -23.29
CA SER A 372 -13.73 -7.47 -23.70
C SER A 372 -13.92 -6.44 -22.59
N ALA A 373 -14.34 -5.22 -22.95
CA ALA A 373 -14.67 -4.20 -21.95
C ALA A 373 -15.79 -4.63 -20.99
N ALA A 374 -16.70 -5.51 -21.44
CA ALA A 374 -17.77 -6.07 -20.61
C ALA A 374 -17.23 -7.07 -19.57
N GLU A 375 -16.28 -7.91 -19.96
CA GLU A 375 -15.60 -8.84 -19.05
C GLU A 375 -14.76 -8.10 -18.01
N VAL A 376 -13.99 -7.08 -18.43
CA VAL A 376 -13.23 -6.23 -17.52
C VAL A 376 -14.16 -5.54 -16.53
N ARG A 377 -15.30 -4.99 -17.00
CA ARG A 377 -16.30 -4.40 -16.12
C ARG A 377 -16.85 -5.41 -15.11
N ALA A 378 -17.23 -6.60 -15.55
CA ALA A 378 -17.79 -7.61 -14.66
C ALA A 378 -16.79 -8.00 -13.55
N VAL A 379 -15.53 -8.28 -13.89
CA VAL A 379 -14.51 -8.63 -12.89
C VAL A 379 -14.28 -7.49 -11.90
N LEU A 380 -14.21 -6.23 -12.37
CA LEU A 380 -14.07 -5.09 -11.46
C LEU A 380 -15.27 -4.90 -10.54
N GLU A 381 -16.50 -5.05 -11.06
CA GLU A 381 -17.73 -4.92 -10.27
C GLU A 381 -17.85 -6.03 -9.22
N GLU A 382 -17.57 -7.28 -9.57
CA GLU A 382 -17.61 -8.38 -8.61
C GLU A 382 -16.47 -8.26 -7.58
N ALA A 383 -15.25 -7.90 -7.99
CA ALA A 383 -14.15 -7.64 -7.06
C ALA A 383 -14.48 -6.50 -6.07
N PHE A 384 -15.12 -5.42 -6.56
CA PHE A 384 -15.59 -4.33 -5.70
C PHE A 384 -16.70 -4.80 -4.75
N GLY A 385 -17.59 -5.69 -5.18
CA GLY A 385 -18.60 -6.33 -4.35
C GLY A 385 -18.02 -7.26 -3.27
N VAL A 386 -16.97 -8.03 -3.59
CA VAL A 386 -16.21 -8.84 -2.61
C VAL A 386 -15.56 -7.92 -1.58
N MET A 387 -14.86 -6.86 -2.02
CA MET A 387 -14.30 -5.83 -1.14
C MET A 387 -15.40 -5.23 -0.24
N GLY A 388 -16.54 -4.88 -0.82
CA GLY A 388 -17.74 -4.38 -0.12
C GLY A 388 -18.19 -5.26 1.04
N ARG A 389 -17.94 -6.57 0.99
CA ARG A 389 -18.28 -7.53 2.05
C ARG A 389 -17.10 -7.88 2.95
N ALA A 390 -15.87 -7.65 2.52
CA ALA A 390 -14.65 -8.07 3.20
C ALA A 390 -14.41 -7.31 4.50
N ARG A 391 -14.03 -8.05 5.54
CA ARG A 391 -13.53 -7.52 6.81
C ARG A 391 -12.08 -7.09 6.65
N ALA A 392 -11.78 -5.86 7.01
CA ALA A 392 -10.43 -5.31 7.01
C ALA A 392 -9.55 -5.94 8.09
N GLN A 393 -8.27 -6.12 7.77
CA GLN A 393 -7.22 -6.50 8.72
C GLN A 393 -6.66 -5.27 9.42
N ILE A 394 -6.41 -4.19 8.66
CA ILE A 394 -5.60 -3.07 9.14
C ILE A 394 -6.42 -1.85 9.55
N ARG A 395 -7.75 -1.93 9.51
CA ARG A 395 -8.62 -0.77 9.73
C ARG A 395 -9.32 -0.83 11.08
N GLN A 396 -9.38 0.33 11.74
CA GLN A 396 -10.13 0.57 12.96
C GLN A 396 -11.37 1.44 12.67
N PRO A 397 -12.47 1.26 13.44
CA PRO A 397 -12.67 0.21 14.44
C PRO A 397 -12.69 -1.19 13.80
N LEU A 398 -12.39 -2.23 14.58
CA LEU A 398 -12.51 -3.63 14.14
C LEU A 398 -13.89 -3.91 13.52
N ASP A 399 -13.93 -4.87 12.59
CA ASP A 399 -15.12 -5.18 11.77
C ASP A 399 -15.48 -4.08 10.74
N SER A 400 -14.54 -3.16 10.47
CA SER A 400 -14.62 -2.25 9.31
C SER A 400 -14.44 -2.98 7.98
N ARG A 401 -14.99 -2.40 6.91
CA ARG A 401 -14.83 -2.89 5.52
C ARG A 401 -13.43 -2.66 5.00
N ALA A 402 -12.90 -3.64 4.27
CA ALA A 402 -11.65 -3.49 3.53
C ALA A 402 -11.74 -2.34 2.51
N GLN A 403 -10.64 -1.63 2.30
CA GLN A 403 -10.60 -0.51 1.36
C GLN A 403 -9.33 -0.57 0.52
N VAL A 404 -9.49 -0.91 -0.77
CA VAL A 404 -8.39 -1.24 -1.68
C VAL A 404 -8.52 -0.52 -3.01
N SER A 405 -7.41 -0.48 -3.75
CA SER A 405 -7.37 -0.20 -5.19
C SER A 405 -7.32 -1.52 -5.97
N ILE A 406 -8.03 -1.56 -7.10
CA ILE A 406 -8.19 -2.75 -7.94
C ILE A 406 -7.83 -2.37 -9.38
N SER A 407 -6.90 -3.11 -9.97
CA SER A 407 -6.38 -2.89 -11.33
C SER A 407 -6.53 -4.16 -12.16
N ILE A 408 -6.90 -4.00 -13.43
CA ILE A 408 -6.87 -5.09 -14.43
C ILE A 408 -5.92 -4.71 -15.57
N VAL A 409 -5.12 -5.67 -16.03
CA VAL A 409 -4.24 -5.54 -17.20
C VAL A 409 -4.47 -6.67 -18.21
N ASP A 410 -4.12 -6.43 -19.48
CA ASP A 410 -3.99 -7.49 -20.49
C ASP A 410 -2.64 -8.22 -20.41
N THR A 411 -2.38 -9.18 -21.31
CA THR A 411 -1.12 -9.96 -21.31
C THR A 411 0.12 -9.16 -21.72
N ASN A 412 -0.05 -7.94 -22.21
CA ASN A 412 1.02 -7.00 -22.52
C ASN A 412 1.27 -6.01 -21.37
N GLY A 413 0.58 -6.17 -20.23
CA GLY A 413 0.67 -5.27 -19.08
C GLY A 413 -0.04 -3.93 -19.29
N ALA A 414 -0.86 -3.80 -20.35
CA ALA A 414 -1.61 -2.59 -20.61
C ALA A 414 -2.82 -2.50 -19.68
N VAL A 415 -3.02 -1.34 -19.06
CA VAL A 415 -4.11 -1.10 -18.11
C VAL A 415 -5.47 -1.17 -18.83
N LEU A 416 -6.39 -2.00 -18.32
CA LEU A 416 -7.76 -2.14 -18.84
C LEU A 416 -8.80 -1.45 -17.97
N GLY A 417 -8.47 -1.16 -16.72
CA GLY A 417 -9.29 -0.36 -15.81
C GLY A 417 -8.68 -0.30 -14.41
N ILE A 418 -8.89 0.82 -13.73
CA ILE A 418 -8.51 1.01 -12.32
C ILE A 418 -9.68 1.65 -11.58
N ILE A 419 -10.08 1.04 -10.47
CA ILE A 419 -11.11 1.54 -9.55
C ILE A 419 -10.65 1.32 -8.11
N ARG A 420 -11.19 2.10 -7.18
CA ARG A 420 -10.82 2.01 -5.75
C ARG A 420 -11.96 2.44 -4.84
N SER A 421 -11.91 2.02 -3.58
CA SER A 421 -12.82 2.57 -2.56
C SER A 421 -12.43 4.00 -2.16
N PRO A 422 -13.32 4.78 -1.53
CA PRO A 422 -13.10 6.21 -1.29
C PRO A 422 -11.89 6.54 -0.42
N ASP A 423 -11.52 5.68 0.51
CA ASP A 423 -10.49 5.92 1.53
C ASP A 423 -9.42 4.81 1.55
N ALA A 424 -9.24 4.07 0.45
CA ALA A 424 -8.12 3.14 0.31
C ALA A 424 -6.77 3.90 0.48
N PRO A 425 -5.75 3.33 1.12
CA PRO A 425 -4.41 3.93 1.13
C PRO A 425 -3.90 4.21 -0.29
N ILE A 426 -3.24 5.36 -0.50
CA ILE A 426 -2.82 5.83 -1.84
C ILE A 426 -1.71 4.96 -2.42
N PHE A 427 -0.85 4.36 -1.57
CA PHE A 427 0.20 3.44 -2.04
C PHE A 427 -0.38 2.30 -2.89
N GLY A 428 -1.60 1.85 -2.55
CA GLY A 428 -2.29 0.75 -3.20
C GLY A 428 -2.57 0.96 -4.68
N ILE A 429 -2.61 2.20 -5.17
CA ILE A 429 -2.92 2.51 -6.58
C ILE A 429 -1.82 2.00 -7.53
N ASP A 430 -0.56 2.29 -7.22
CA ASP A 430 0.58 1.83 -8.04
C ASP A 430 0.85 0.34 -7.78
N VAL A 431 0.75 -0.08 -6.51
CA VAL A 431 0.97 -1.48 -6.10
C VAL A 431 -0.05 -2.42 -6.73
N SER A 432 -1.36 -2.10 -6.76
CA SER A 432 -2.36 -2.98 -7.39
C SER A 432 -2.06 -3.19 -8.87
N LEU A 433 -1.52 -2.18 -9.56
CA LEU A 433 -1.09 -2.31 -10.95
C LEU A 433 0.21 -3.13 -11.08
N GLN A 434 1.20 -2.92 -10.21
CA GLN A 434 2.42 -3.76 -10.17
C GLN A 434 2.05 -5.24 -9.95
N LYS A 435 1.14 -5.53 -9.02
CA LYS A 435 0.67 -6.88 -8.74
C LYS A 435 -0.04 -7.52 -9.94
N ALA A 436 -0.93 -6.77 -10.60
CA ALA A 436 -1.61 -7.26 -11.81
C ALA A 436 -0.61 -7.60 -12.92
N ARG A 437 0.37 -6.71 -13.18
CA ARG A 437 1.43 -6.95 -14.16
C ARG A 437 2.32 -8.13 -13.81
N THR A 438 2.62 -8.31 -12.53
CA THR A 438 3.43 -9.42 -12.03
C THR A 438 2.76 -10.76 -12.33
N ALA A 439 1.49 -10.94 -11.93
CA ALA A 439 0.74 -12.16 -12.22
C ALA A 439 0.59 -12.43 -13.73
N ALA A 440 0.29 -11.41 -14.54
CA ALA A 440 0.22 -11.54 -15.99
C ALA A 440 1.59 -11.94 -16.61
N PHE A 441 2.67 -11.30 -16.14
CA PHE A 441 4.01 -11.52 -16.67
C PHE A 441 4.50 -12.94 -16.38
N PHE A 442 4.54 -13.35 -15.11
CA PHE A 442 5.10 -14.66 -14.72
C PHE A 442 4.26 -15.86 -15.17
N SER A 443 2.96 -15.65 -15.41
CA SER A 443 2.07 -16.66 -16.03
C SER A 443 2.17 -16.71 -17.56
N GLY A 444 2.82 -15.72 -18.18
CA GLY A 444 2.87 -15.55 -19.62
C GLY A 444 4.01 -16.35 -20.29
N PRO A 445 3.88 -16.66 -21.60
CA PRO A 445 4.89 -17.41 -22.33
C PRO A 445 6.20 -16.64 -22.59
N ASN A 446 6.17 -15.31 -22.45
CA ASN A 446 7.30 -14.44 -22.79
C ASN A 446 8.16 -14.05 -21.59
N ALA A 447 7.85 -14.50 -20.36
CA ALA A 447 8.57 -14.05 -19.16
C ALA A 447 10.07 -14.33 -19.25
N ALA A 448 10.46 -15.56 -19.59
CA ALA A 448 11.86 -15.93 -19.75
C ALA A 448 12.55 -15.12 -20.86
N SER A 449 11.91 -14.97 -22.03
CA SER A 449 12.51 -14.24 -23.15
C SER A 449 12.67 -12.75 -22.87
N ASP A 450 11.69 -12.13 -22.21
CA ASP A 450 11.71 -10.71 -21.86
C ASP A 450 12.80 -10.42 -20.81
N LEU A 451 12.98 -11.31 -19.81
CA LEU A 451 14.06 -11.22 -18.83
C LEU A 451 15.44 -11.47 -19.45
N LEU A 452 15.57 -12.46 -20.35
CA LEU A 452 16.82 -12.73 -21.07
C LEU A 452 17.21 -11.62 -22.04
N ALA A 453 16.24 -10.87 -22.55
CA ALA A 453 16.47 -9.71 -23.41
C ALA A 453 16.81 -8.43 -22.63
N ASN A 454 16.66 -8.42 -21.30
CA ASN A 454 17.00 -7.26 -20.47
C ASN A 454 18.50 -6.93 -20.61
N PRO A 455 18.91 -5.64 -20.70
CA PRO A 455 20.32 -5.28 -20.83
C PRO A 455 21.18 -5.62 -19.61
N SER A 456 20.59 -5.85 -18.44
CA SER A 456 21.30 -6.23 -17.22
C SER A 456 21.56 -7.74 -17.19
N SER A 457 22.84 -8.14 -17.17
CA SER A 457 23.23 -9.55 -17.02
C SER A 457 22.77 -10.16 -15.69
N ASP A 458 22.60 -9.33 -14.67
CA ASP A 458 22.06 -9.73 -13.38
C ASP A 458 20.57 -10.10 -13.49
N VAL A 459 19.76 -9.29 -14.19
CA VAL A 459 18.36 -9.62 -14.50
C VAL A 459 18.26 -10.92 -15.30
N GLN A 460 19.12 -11.09 -16.30
CA GLN A 460 19.18 -12.32 -17.10
C GLN A 460 19.47 -13.57 -16.23
N GLY A 461 20.33 -13.42 -15.22
CA GLY A 461 20.75 -14.50 -14.32
C GLY A 461 19.59 -15.12 -13.53
N PHE A 462 18.57 -14.34 -13.17
CA PHE A 462 17.40 -14.81 -12.43
C PHE A 462 16.58 -15.86 -13.19
N VAL A 463 16.64 -15.91 -14.53
CA VAL A 463 15.96 -16.93 -15.33
C VAL A 463 16.58 -18.31 -15.10
N GLN A 464 17.91 -18.42 -15.18
CA GLN A 464 18.58 -19.70 -14.93
C GLN A 464 18.50 -20.10 -13.46
N ALA A 465 18.57 -19.14 -12.53
CA ALA A 465 18.37 -19.40 -11.10
C ALA A 465 16.98 -20.04 -10.86
N THR A 466 15.93 -19.47 -11.45
CA THR A 466 14.56 -20.00 -11.33
C THR A 466 14.43 -21.40 -11.92
N ARG A 467 14.93 -21.63 -13.14
CA ARG A 467 14.88 -22.96 -13.79
C ARG A 467 15.60 -24.03 -13.00
N THR A 468 16.75 -23.69 -12.44
CA THR A 468 17.54 -24.61 -11.61
C THR A 468 16.82 -24.91 -10.30
N PHE A 469 16.28 -23.87 -9.65
CA PHE A 469 15.58 -24.00 -8.38
C PHE A 469 14.30 -24.82 -8.46
N LEU A 470 13.56 -24.69 -9.56
CA LEU A 470 12.31 -25.43 -9.80
C LEU A 470 12.52 -26.81 -10.46
N ASP A 471 13.77 -27.19 -10.76
CA ASP A 471 14.12 -28.36 -11.60
C ASP A 471 13.30 -28.42 -12.91
N ASP A 472 13.11 -27.26 -13.54
CA ASP A 472 12.32 -27.12 -14.76
C ASP A 472 12.99 -26.14 -15.73
N GLN A 473 13.62 -26.67 -16.78
CA GLN A 473 14.28 -25.86 -17.81
C GLN A 473 13.30 -25.08 -18.69
N THR A 474 12.01 -25.38 -18.61
CA THR A 474 10.93 -24.67 -19.30
C THR A 474 10.20 -23.68 -18.39
N ALA A 475 10.62 -23.51 -17.13
CA ALA A 475 10.03 -22.50 -16.24
C ALA A 475 10.05 -21.10 -16.89
N LEU A 476 9.05 -20.28 -16.54
CA LEU A 476 8.82 -18.93 -17.05
C LEU A 476 8.45 -18.88 -18.56
N THR A 477 7.81 -19.94 -19.07
CA THR A 477 7.31 -20.03 -20.46
C THR A 477 5.79 -20.26 -20.54
N GLY A 478 5.06 -19.93 -19.47
CA GLY A 478 3.60 -20.02 -19.42
C GLY A 478 3.03 -21.42 -19.11
N THR A 479 3.89 -22.37 -18.71
CA THR A 479 3.48 -23.71 -18.26
C THR A 479 2.65 -23.67 -16.98
N TYR A 480 2.98 -22.76 -16.07
CA TYR A 480 2.29 -22.58 -14.79
C TYR A 480 1.72 -21.16 -14.67
N ALA A 481 0.57 -21.06 -14.02
CA ALA A 481 -0.05 -19.81 -13.60
C ALA A 481 0.51 -19.40 -12.24
N PHE A 482 1.11 -18.22 -12.17
CA PHE A 482 1.67 -17.64 -10.94
C PHE A 482 0.77 -16.51 -10.43
N SER A 483 0.41 -16.59 -9.15
CA SER A 483 -0.07 -15.44 -8.37
C SER A 483 1.12 -14.71 -7.75
N ASP A 484 0.90 -13.48 -7.25
CA ASP A 484 1.94 -12.79 -6.48
C ASP A 484 2.30 -13.50 -5.18
N ARG A 485 1.40 -14.32 -4.61
CA ARG A 485 1.76 -15.16 -3.46
C ARG A 485 2.85 -16.18 -3.81
N ALA A 486 2.70 -16.85 -4.95
CA ALA A 486 3.71 -17.78 -5.44
C ALA A 486 5.02 -17.05 -5.78
N GLY A 487 4.93 -15.91 -6.45
CA GLY A 487 6.08 -15.04 -6.75
C GLY A 487 6.78 -14.55 -5.48
N GLY A 488 6.02 -14.17 -4.45
CA GLY A 488 6.50 -13.78 -3.14
C GLY A 488 7.23 -14.91 -2.42
N ASN A 489 6.74 -16.16 -2.50
CA ASN A 489 7.49 -17.32 -2.01
C ASN A 489 8.86 -17.43 -2.68
N LEU A 490 8.93 -17.31 -4.00
CA LEU A 490 10.18 -17.38 -4.76
C LEU A 490 11.11 -16.18 -4.54
N SER A 491 10.62 -15.11 -3.91
CA SER A 491 11.36 -13.87 -3.66
C SER A 491 11.81 -13.73 -2.20
N ARG A 492 11.74 -14.80 -1.39
CA ARG A 492 12.19 -14.76 0.00
C ARG A 492 13.70 -14.98 0.15
N PRO A 493 14.38 -14.26 1.06
CA PRO A 493 15.79 -14.52 1.40
C PRO A 493 15.96 -15.82 2.20
N TYR A 494 14.86 -16.36 2.73
CA TYR A 494 14.73 -17.69 3.30
C TYR A 494 13.57 -18.43 2.61
N PHE A 495 13.84 -19.57 1.97
CA PHE A 495 12.81 -20.39 1.35
C PHE A 495 12.77 -21.79 1.99
N PRO A 496 11.62 -22.23 2.55
CA PRO A 496 10.38 -21.48 2.68
C PRO A 496 10.50 -20.34 3.70
N ASP A 497 9.57 -19.41 3.61
CA ASP A 497 9.45 -18.28 4.54
C ASP A 497 9.40 -18.80 6.00
N GLY A 498 10.13 -18.17 6.91
CA GLY A 498 10.25 -18.61 8.31
C GLY A 498 11.20 -19.79 8.57
N GLU A 499 11.83 -20.40 7.56
CA GLU A 499 12.80 -21.47 7.79
C GLU A 499 14.25 -21.01 7.57
N VAL A 500 14.96 -20.77 8.68
CA VAL A 500 16.37 -20.37 8.64
C VAL A 500 17.27 -21.55 8.25
N GLY A 501 18.33 -21.26 7.49
CA GLY A 501 19.33 -22.25 7.07
C GLY A 501 19.01 -22.97 5.77
N GLN A 502 17.81 -22.77 5.23
CA GLN A 502 17.43 -23.19 3.88
C GLN A 502 17.96 -22.19 2.83
N PRO A 503 18.05 -22.58 1.54
CA PRO A 503 18.41 -21.66 0.47
C PRO A 503 17.42 -20.48 0.36
N HIS A 504 17.86 -19.40 -0.28
CA HIS A 504 16.96 -18.32 -0.67
C HIS A 504 16.12 -18.73 -1.90
N GLY A 505 14.96 -18.11 -2.06
CA GLY A 505 14.17 -18.23 -3.28
C GLY A 505 14.93 -17.68 -4.50
N PRO A 506 14.69 -18.20 -5.71
CA PRO A 506 15.51 -17.91 -6.87
C PRO A 506 15.40 -16.47 -7.36
N LEU A 507 14.35 -15.74 -6.95
CA LEU A 507 14.12 -14.33 -7.29
C LEU A 507 14.64 -13.38 -6.20
N SER A 508 15.14 -13.92 -5.08
CA SER A 508 15.70 -13.15 -3.96
C SER A 508 17.22 -13.02 -4.07
N ARG A 509 17.78 -11.99 -3.43
CA ARG A 509 19.19 -12.03 -3.01
C ARG A 509 19.38 -13.04 -1.85
N PRO A 510 20.58 -13.64 -1.70
CA PRO A 510 20.94 -14.38 -0.48
C PRO A 510 20.88 -13.46 0.74
N ILE A 511 20.53 -14.00 1.92
CA ILE A 511 20.40 -13.19 3.15
C ILE A 511 21.63 -12.34 3.48
N ALA A 512 22.84 -12.84 3.22
CA ALA A 512 24.08 -12.09 3.49
C ALA A 512 24.22 -10.80 2.66
N GLN A 513 23.50 -10.71 1.54
CA GLN A 513 23.41 -9.54 0.67
C GLN A 513 22.04 -8.87 0.73
N PHE A 514 21.07 -9.47 1.42
CA PHE A 514 19.73 -8.94 1.51
C PHE A 514 19.68 -7.83 2.56
N ASN A 515 19.06 -6.74 2.16
CA ASN A 515 18.32 -5.86 3.05
C ASN A 515 17.17 -5.29 2.20
N PRO A 516 16.27 -4.49 2.77
CA PRO A 516 15.14 -3.99 2.01
C PRO A 516 15.47 -2.97 0.90
N PHE A 517 16.76 -2.64 0.70
CA PHE A 517 17.29 -1.89 -0.44
C PHE A 517 17.86 -2.77 -1.57
N SER A 518 17.90 -4.10 -1.39
CA SER A 518 18.28 -5.09 -2.39
C SER A 518 17.50 -6.40 -2.16
N THR A 519 16.31 -6.47 -2.77
CA THR A 519 15.39 -7.61 -2.59
C THR A 519 15.62 -8.73 -3.58
N GLY A 520 16.19 -8.45 -4.76
CA GLY A 520 16.48 -9.46 -5.79
C GLY A 520 16.00 -8.98 -7.16
N LEU A 521 15.25 -9.81 -7.88
CA LEU A 521 14.75 -9.46 -9.22
C LEU A 521 13.95 -8.15 -9.20
N GLN A 522 13.17 -7.90 -8.14
CA GLN A 522 12.37 -6.68 -8.00
C GLN A 522 13.23 -5.42 -8.04
N SER A 523 14.28 -5.34 -7.22
CA SER A 523 15.21 -4.21 -7.18
C SER A 523 16.12 -4.16 -8.42
N ALA A 524 16.60 -5.31 -8.89
CA ALA A 524 17.47 -5.42 -10.06
C ALA A 524 16.79 -4.91 -11.35
N LEU A 525 15.48 -5.11 -11.49
CA LEU A 525 14.71 -4.64 -12.64
C LEU A 525 14.65 -3.11 -12.75
N ILE A 526 14.70 -2.41 -11.61
CA ILE A 526 14.42 -0.96 -11.54
C ILE A 526 15.66 -0.10 -11.28
N ILE A 527 16.79 -0.70 -10.87
CA ILE A 527 17.94 0.06 -10.37
C ILE A 527 18.52 1.03 -11.40
N GLY A 528 18.57 0.65 -12.68
CA GLY A 528 19.06 1.54 -13.74
C GLY A 528 18.19 2.79 -13.91
N ASN A 529 16.87 2.62 -13.83
CA ASN A 529 15.92 3.73 -13.91
C ASN A 529 15.97 4.62 -12.67
N LEU A 530 16.17 4.03 -11.48
CA LEU A 530 16.32 4.77 -10.23
C LEU A 530 17.64 5.57 -10.22
N GLY A 531 18.75 4.97 -10.65
CA GLY A 531 20.03 5.68 -10.78
C GLY A 531 19.93 6.88 -11.74
N ALA A 532 19.34 6.70 -12.92
CA ALA A 532 19.11 7.79 -13.86
C ALA A 532 18.21 8.90 -13.29
N HIS A 533 17.22 8.54 -12.47
CA HIS A 533 16.41 9.52 -11.76
C HIS A 533 17.20 10.28 -10.70
N LEU A 534 18.04 9.60 -9.93
CA LEU A 534 18.87 10.23 -8.91
C LEU A 534 19.88 11.20 -9.51
N ASP A 535 20.48 10.86 -10.66
CA ASP A 535 21.33 11.79 -11.41
C ASP A 535 20.55 13.06 -11.82
N TYR A 536 19.29 12.91 -12.24
CA TYR A 536 18.43 14.03 -12.57
C TYR A 536 18.08 14.90 -11.37
N VAL A 537 17.68 14.30 -10.24
CA VAL A 537 17.34 15.02 -9.01
C VAL A 537 18.56 15.73 -8.42
N ALA A 538 19.75 15.11 -8.51
CA ALA A 538 21.01 15.70 -8.09
C ALA A 538 21.56 16.79 -9.05
N GLY A 539 20.93 16.97 -10.22
CA GLY A 539 21.39 17.91 -11.25
C GLY A 539 22.61 17.44 -12.05
N ALA A 540 23.02 16.18 -11.90
CA ALA A 540 24.06 15.55 -12.70
C ALA A 540 23.57 15.21 -14.13
N SER A 541 22.26 15.05 -14.32
CA SER A 541 21.60 14.89 -15.62
C SER A 541 20.53 15.97 -15.83
N ALA A 542 20.42 16.49 -17.06
CA ALA A 542 19.32 17.37 -17.46
C ALA A 542 18.03 16.58 -17.80
N THR A 543 18.16 15.28 -18.03
CA THR A 543 17.07 14.40 -18.47
C THR A 543 16.74 13.40 -17.37
N ASP A 544 15.45 13.32 -17.04
CA ASP A 544 14.92 12.36 -16.09
C ASP A 544 14.81 10.95 -16.70
N THR A 545 14.64 9.94 -15.85
CA THR A 545 14.34 8.57 -16.25
C THR A 545 13.07 8.52 -17.12
N PRO A 546 12.98 7.62 -18.11
CA PRO A 546 11.75 7.39 -18.86
C PRO A 546 10.57 7.05 -17.95
N GLN A 547 9.34 7.27 -18.43
CA GLN A 547 8.12 6.91 -17.69
C GLN A 547 7.81 5.41 -17.86
N ALA A 548 8.81 4.58 -17.56
CA ALA A 548 8.73 3.14 -17.40
C ALA A 548 9.90 2.70 -16.50
N CYS A 549 9.62 1.87 -15.50
CA CYS A 549 10.60 1.46 -14.48
C CYS A 549 11.50 0.28 -14.86
N THR A 550 11.28 -0.33 -16.02
CA THR A 550 12.04 -1.51 -16.44
C THR A 550 12.45 -1.36 -17.90
N ALA A 551 13.51 -2.07 -18.28
CA ALA A 551 14.02 -2.09 -19.64
C ALA A 551 13.89 -3.50 -20.25
N THR A 552 12.69 -3.87 -20.68
CA THR A 552 12.47 -5.09 -21.48
C THR A 552 12.28 -4.69 -22.96
N PRO A 553 13.21 -5.04 -23.87
CA PRO A 553 13.11 -4.67 -25.28
C PRO A 553 11.80 -5.12 -25.93
N GLY A 554 11.25 -4.29 -26.82
CA GLY A 554 9.96 -4.54 -27.46
C GLY A 554 8.78 -4.02 -26.62
N GLN A 555 7.92 -4.92 -26.16
CA GLN A 555 6.75 -4.58 -25.35
C GLN A 555 7.12 -4.63 -23.86
N ASN A 556 7.11 -3.49 -23.17
CA ASN A 556 7.35 -3.47 -21.73
C ASN A 556 6.08 -3.87 -20.94
N ARG A 557 6.07 -5.09 -20.42
CA ARG A 557 4.98 -5.67 -19.61
C ARG A 557 5.03 -5.30 -18.14
N LEU A 558 6.19 -4.81 -17.68
CA LEU A 558 6.49 -4.48 -16.29
C LEU A 558 6.77 -2.97 -16.18
N ALA A 559 5.96 -2.14 -16.82
CA ALA A 559 6.25 -0.72 -16.99
C ALA A 559 6.35 0.07 -15.68
N ASN A 560 5.84 -0.44 -14.56
CA ASN A 560 6.05 0.12 -13.22
C ASN A 560 6.76 -0.85 -12.25
N GLY A 561 7.44 -1.88 -12.75
CA GLY A 561 8.12 -2.90 -11.94
C GLY A 561 7.24 -4.10 -11.59
N ILE A 562 7.68 -4.89 -10.60
CA ILE A 562 6.96 -6.05 -10.06
C ILE A 562 6.67 -5.86 -8.58
N GLN A 563 5.71 -6.62 -8.07
CA GLN A 563 5.48 -6.76 -6.63
C GLN A 563 5.70 -8.21 -6.18
N ILE A 564 6.14 -8.38 -4.94
CA ILE A 564 6.56 -9.68 -4.38
C ILE A 564 5.81 -10.04 -3.09
N PHE A 565 4.58 -9.53 -2.94
CA PHE A 565 3.67 -9.92 -1.86
C PHE A 565 2.23 -10.07 -2.38
N PRO A 566 1.38 -10.87 -1.69
CA PRO A 566 0.11 -11.34 -2.22
C PRO A 566 -0.90 -10.24 -2.60
N GLY A 567 -1.82 -10.55 -3.51
CA GLY A 567 -2.90 -9.66 -3.95
C GLY A 567 -3.21 -9.68 -5.45
N SER A 568 -2.77 -10.69 -6.21
CA SER A 568 -3.08 -10.78 -7.64
C SER A 568 -3.23 -12.21 -8.12
N VAL A 569 -4.04 -12.37 -9.17
CA VAL A 569 -4.17 -13.62 -9.92
C VAL A 569 -4.26 -13.37 -11.43
N PRO A 570 -3.74 -14.30 -12.24
CA PRO A 570 -3.94 -14.27 -13.69
C PRO A 570 -5.37 -14.68 -14.05
N ILE A 571 -5.90 -14.07 -15.12
CA ILE A 571 -7.23 -14.34 -15.68
C ILE A 571 -7.06 -15.21 -16.92
N TYR A 572 -7.80 -16.31 -16.97
CA TYR A 572 -7.74 -17.31 -18.04
C TYR A 572 -9.06 -17.45 -18.78
N ARG A 573 -8.97 -17.68 -20.09
CA ARG A 573 -10.05 -18.21 -20.95
C ARG A 573 -9.70 -19.65 -21.29
N GLY A 574 -10.32 -20.61 -20.61
CA GLY A 574 -9.88 -22.00 -20.65
C GLY A 574 -8.42 -22.13 -20.17
N ASN A 575 -7.51 -22.55 -21.05
CA ASN A 575 -6.08 -22.66 -20.77
C ASN A 575 -5.25 -21.48 -21.31
N GLN A 576 -5.89 -20.47 -21.91
CA GLN A 576 -5.20 -19.29 -22.44
C GLN A 576 -5.22 -18.16 -21.41
N LEU A 577 -4.04 -17.66 -21.05
CA LEU A 577 -3.90 -16.41 -20.30
C LEU A 577 -4.45 -15.25 -21.14
N VAL A 578 -5.33 -14.43 -20.55
CA VAL A 578 -5.95 -13.27 -21.23
C VAL A 578 -5.78 -11.95 -20.46
N GLY A 579 -5.20 -11.98 -19.26
CA GLY A 579 -4.92 -10.80 -18.45
C GLY A 579 -4.64 -11.16 -17.00
N ALA A 580 -4.72 -10.18 -16.11
CA ALA A 580 -4.63 -10.38 -14.67
C ALA A 580 -5.32 -9.26 -13.90
N ILE A 581 -5.72 -9.57 -12.66
CA ILE A 581 -6.20 -8.60 -11.68
C ILE A 581 -5.17 -8.46 -10.56
N GLY A 582 -5.03 -7.25 -10.03
CA GLY A 582 -4.25 -6.96 -8.84
C GLY A 582 -5.01 -6.03 -7.89
N VAL A 583 -4.84 -6.26 -6.60
CA VAL A 583 -5.56 -5.61 -5.50
C VAL A 583 -4.56 -5.18 -4.43
N SER A 584 -4.68 -3.95 -3.93
CA SER A 584 -3.82 -3.47 -2.85
C SER A 584 -4.48 -2.38 -2.00
N GLY A 585 -4.37 -2.51 -0.68
CA GLY A 585 -4.73 -1.44 0.26
C GLY A 585 -5.15 -1.91 1.65
N ASP A 586 -5.29 -3.21 1.88
CA ASP A 586 -5.60 -3.79 3.19
C ASP A 586 -4.58 -4.90 3.53
N GLY A 587 -4.91 -5.86 4.40
CA GLY A 587 -4.07 -7.03 4.64
C GLY A 587 -3.87 -7.87 3.38
N ILE A 588 -2.71 -8.51 3.25
CA ILE A 588 -2.34 -9.27 2.04
C ILE A 588 -3.28 -10.45 1.75
N ASP A 589 -3.92 -11.03 2.77
CA ASP A 589 -4.91 -12.08 2.59
C ASP A 589 -6.26 -11.52 2.11
N GLN A 590 -6.64 -10.32 2.56
CA GLN A 590 -7.81 -9.60 2.02
C GLN A 590 -7.58 -9.27 0.54
N ASP A 591 -6.40 -8.74 0.19
CA ASP A 591 -6.05 -8.44 -1.20
C ASP A 591 -6.13 -9.70 -2.10
N ASP A 592 -5.54 -10.82 -1.64
CA ASP A 592 -5.59 -12.09 -2.34
C ASP A 592 -7.02 -12.57 -2.56
N MET A 593 -7.82 -12.59 -1.49
CA MET A 593 -9.22 -13.01 -1.54
C MET A 593 -10.03 -12.15 -2.51
N ILE A 594 -9.89 -10.83 -2.46
CA ILE A 594 -10.63 -9.91 -3.33
C ILE A 594 -10.25 -10.15 -4.79
N SER A 595 -8.96 -10.33 -5.08
CA SER A 595 -8.48 -10.60 -6.44
C SER A 595 -9.01 -11.93 -7.00
N PHE A 596 -8.95 -12.99 -6.19
CA PHE A 596 -9.31 -14.35 -6.59
C PHE A 596 -10.83 -14.56 -6.70
N LEU A 597 -11.60 -14.09 -5.71
CA LEU A 597 -13.06 -14.18 -5.75
C LEU A 597 -13.65 -13.22 -6.77
N GLY A 598 -13.09 -12.02 -6.93
CA GLY A 598 -13.52 -11.09 -7.98
C GLY A 598 -13.37 -11.66 -9.39
N THR A 599 -12.26 -12.36 -9.65
CA THR A 599 -12.06 -13.10 -10.91
C THR A 599 -13.03 -14.26 -11.06
N HIS A 600 -13.27 -15.02 -9.99
CA HIS A 600 -14.21 -16.14 -9.99
C HIS A 600 -15.66 -15.71 -10.24
N GLU A 601 -16.18 -14.79 -9.43
CA GLU A 601 -17.55 -14.27 -9.50
C GLU A 601 -17.76 -13.54 -10.84
N GLY A 602 -16.77 -12.74 -11.28
CA GLY A 602 -16.80 -12.08 -12.59
C GLY A 602 -16.86 -13.07 -13.74
N GLY A 603 -16.10 -14.17 -13.64
CA GLY A 603 -16.13 -15.29 -14.57
C GLY A 603 -17.48 -16.00 -14.64
N ILE A 604 -18.11 -16.28 -13.50
CA ILE A 604 -19.49 -16.82 -13.46
C ILE A 604 -20.47 -15.90 -14.17
N ARG A 605 -20.32 -14.59 -14.00
CA ARG A 605 -21.23 -13.59 -14.58
C ARG A 605 -21.14 -13.51 -16.11
N VAL A 606 -19.95 -13.71 -16.70
CA VAL A 606 -19.73 -13.54 -18.15
C VAL A 606 -19.48 -14.85 -18.91
N GLY A 607 -19.17 -15.94 -18.21
CA GLY A 607 -19.15 -17.32 -18.71
C GLY A 607 -17.82 -17.85 -19.25
N ASP A 608 -17.01 -17.00 -19.91
CA ASP A 608 -15.87 -17.50 -20.70
C ASP A 608 -14.48 -17.24 -20.09
N ILE A 609 -14.40 -16.53 -18.97
CA ILE A 609 -13.14 -16.27 -18.26
C ILE A 609 -13.22 -16.72 -16.81
N GLY A 610 -12.07 -16.87 -16.14
CA GLY A 610 -12.02 -17.18 -14.71
C GLY A 610 -10.60 -17.31 -14.19
N ASN A 611 -10.47 -17.88 -12.99
CA ASN A 611 -9.18 -18.22 -12.40
C ASN A 611 -8.43 -19.23 -13.27
N ALA A 612 -7.11 -19.28 -13.11
CA ALA A 612 -6.31 -20.32 -13.74
C ALA A 612 -6.85 -21.74 -13.41
N PRO A 613 -6.88 -22.67 -14.38
CA PRO A 613 -7.20 -24.07 -14.10
C PRO A 613 -6.30 -24.65 -13.01
N MET A 614 -6.88 -25.38 -12.06
CA MET A 614 -6.13 -25.94 -10.92
C MET A 614 -4.89 -26.75 -11.32
N GLY A 615 -4.97 -27.52 -12.41
CA GLY A 615 -3.88 -28.37 -12.88
C GLY A 615 -2.66 -27.62 -13.42
N ILE A 616 -2.73 -26.30 -13.61
CA ILE A 616 -1.61 -25.47 -14.06
C ILE A 616 -1.21 -24.41 -13.04
N ARG A 617 -1.80 -24.37 -11.85
CA ARG A 617 -1.44 -23.37 -10.83
C ARG A 617 -0.06 -23.65 -10.25
N ALA A 618 0.63 -22.59 -9.84
CA ALA A 618 1.96 -22.71 -9.25
C ALA A 618 1.99 -23.57 -7.96
N ASP A 619 0.86 -23.78 -7.28
CA ASP A 619 0.75 -24.71 -6.15
C ASP A 619 0.84 -26.20 -6.56
N GLN A 620 0.94 -26.52 -7.85
CA GLN A 620 1.34 -27.84 -8.35
C GLN A 620 2.86 -28.05 -8.27
N ILE A 621 3.64 -26.98 -8.10
CA ILE A 621 5.09 -27.03 -8.02
C ILE A 621 5.51 -27.39 -6.59
N VAL A 622 6.32 -28.43 -6.47
CA VAL A 622 6.99 -28.83 -5.23
C VAL A 622 8.49 -28.67 -5.43
N VAL A 623 9.09 -27.77 -4.66
CA VAL A 623 10.53 -27.49 -4.68
C VAL A 623 11.25 -28.48 -3.77
N ASP A 624 12.33 -29.09 -4.26
CA ASP A 624 13.14 -30.07 -3.53
C ASP A 624 14.08 -29.40 -2.51
N VAL A 625 13.47 -28.81 -1.48
CA VAL A 625 14.15 -28.26 -0.30
C VAL A 625 13.60 -28.95 0.94
N GLY A 626 14.49 -29.46 1.80
CA GLY A 626 14.11 -30.19 3.00
C GLY A 626 13.28 -31.44 2.69
N ALA A 627 12.01 -31.45 3.11
CA ALA A 627 11.07 -32.54 2.86
C ALA A 627 10.22 -32.34 1.58
N GLY A 628 10.52 -31.30 0.79
CA GLY A 628 9.71 -30.86 -0.34
C GLY A 628 8.73 -29.77 0.08
N VAL A 629 8.81 -28.61 -0.56
CA VAL A 629 8.00 -27.43 -0.24
C VAL A 629 7.10 -27.08 -1.42
N ARG A 630 5.79 -27.10 -1.19
CA ARG A 630 4.80 -26.69 -2.19
C ARG A 630 4.67 -25.17 -2.20
N LEU A 631 4.70 -24.55 -3.38
CA LEU A 631 4.41 -23.11 -3.51
C LEU A 631 2.95 -22.83 -3.13
N ARG A 632 2.68 -21.64 -2.59
CA ARG A 632 1.31 -21.21 -2.28
C ARG A 632 0.73 -20.44 -3.46
N TYR A 633 -0.56 -20.65 -3.76
CA TYR A 633 -1.24 -19.91 -4.81
C TYR A 633 -2.11 -18.78 -4.27
N ILE A 634 -3.05 -19.05 -3.35
CA ILE A 634 -3.90 -18.03 -2.71
C ILE A 634 -4.05 -18.36 -1.24
N ASN A 635 -4.24 -17.34 -0.40
CA ASN A 635 -4.71 -17.49 0.97
C ASN A 635 -5.86 -16.51 1.23
N CYS A 636 -6.93 -17.01 1.85
CA CYS A 636 -8.08 -16.18 2.20
C CYS A 636 -8.22 -16.10 3.71
N PRO A 637 -8.55 -14.92 4.26
CA PRO A 637 -8.49 -14.69 5.69
C PRO A 637 -9.55 -15.49 6.44
N PHE A 638 -9.27 -15.81 7.69
CA PHE A 638 -10.28 -16.34 8.61
C PHE A 638 -11.34 -15.28 8.88
N ALA A 639 -12.61 -15.70 8.95
CA ALA A 639 -13.76 -14.80 9.02
C ALA A 639 -13.60 -13.67 7.98
N PRO A 640 -13.71 -13.98 6.68
CA PRO A 640 -13.42 -13.02 5.63
C PRO A 640 -14.46 -11.92 5.48
N PHE A 641 -15.74 -12.20 5.78
CA PHE A 641 -16.84 -11.30 5.48
C PHE A 641 -17.55 -10.74 6.73
N ILE A 642 -17.97 -9.49 6.64
CA ILE A 642 -18.74 -8.80 7.68
C ILE A 642 -20.15 -9.34 7.73
N GLY A 643 -20.66 -9.57 8.94
CA GLY A 643 -22.03 -10.03 9.16
C GLY A 643 -22.31 -11.47 8.73
N THR A 644 -21.29 -12.26 8.37
CA THR A 644 -21.45 -13.67 8.04
C THR A 644 -20.46 -14.53 8.85
N SER A 645 -20.78 -15.82 8.99
CA SER A 645 -19.91 -16.83 9.59
C SER A 645 -19.22 -17.73 8.55
N GLN A 646 -19.20 -17.32 7.28
CA GLN A 646 -18.56 -18.09 6.21
C GLN A 646 -17.06 -18.20 6.47
N GLN A 647 -16.46 -19.31 6.06
CA GLN A 647 -15.04 -19.62 6.20
C GLN A 647 -14.58 -20.32 4.92
N ASN A 648 -13.26 -20.40 4.71
CA ASN A 648 -12.65 -21.10 3.56
C ASN A 648 -13.27 -20.72 2.21
N VAL A 649 -13.58 -19.43 2.03
CA VAL A 649 -14.38 -18.94 0.90
C VAL A 649 -13.71 -19.13 -0.47
N CYS A 650 -12.42 -19.47 -0.49
CA CYS A 650 -11.63 -19.73 -1.68
C CYS A 650 -11.37 -21.22 -1.93
N GLU A 651 -11.80 -22.10 -1.03
CA GLU A 651 -11.56 -23.54 -1.12
C GLU A 651 -12.37 -24.16 -2.27
N GLY A 652 -11.69 -24.92 -3.15
CA GLY A 652 -12.31 -25.64 -4.26
C GLY A 652 -12.58 -24.82 -5.53
N LEU A 653 -12.14 -23.56 -5.60
CA LEU A 653 -12.32 -22.66 -6.74
C LEU A 653 -11.10 -22.58 -7.65
#